data_AF-A0A9D7IWC6-F1
#
_entry.id   AF-A0A9D7IWC6-F1
#
_cell.length_a   1.000
_cell.length_b   1.000
_cell.length_c   1.000
_cell.angle_alpha   90.00
_cell.angle_beta   90.00
_cell.angle_gamma   90.00
#
_symmetry.space_group_name_H-M   'P 1'
#
loop_
_entity.id
_entity.type
_entity.pdbx_description
1 polymer ?
#
loop_
_entity_poly.entity_id
_entity_poly.type
_entity_poly.pdbx_seq_one_letter_code
_entity_poly.pdbx_strand_id
1 'polypeptide(L)'
;MGKTSKGTQAASQGRLRQIQPNGAGGGGSGGAAGPDPEALTASPIFGEPDYAPDLTFIQQAAPNDNGFIAIALQFHQNSGLSPRTVQSIEEMVNILSDPAQSGTGIINRIRIVSHVFFDPSGIGNPTNMMLRFLTAGVRPSLKRHFNGFAGTSMDALKSMMTFEVVTFTNTTHFITTDSSMLLMNHLKPTHNAILALVPTDALGEATGEFDDFFKICGSKWTLQRGAIPNAAVTASLQQAYDLLLADVVSRIRSTIPEPQLNTLRDAILNLGDSQSIHTQTPHNLAEYGQNLAAALTAIQGNGFLTKLNRVRQRINRNSKIDIRGCQVGRDPEFLQAMQKFFGTNATVRPAVSGPQWFQHFNAIGNITGLNSNAGIGTLFNNGFAPYNAVQVRQHFENWATGFGITAAHLTFWQEKLGLNALTFSALQWRNNLPATTIPVTRLQAISSASFRDVISRLINIFQTPAADRPNNAALNIVDPLLPNLSTWATQLDAAVSATATPSQLTDHFNNYKNVYEHMDNRFTGSASPSAAQRIIPATPPASLTVQVIRDFQTALKNFIDTHANSRLRPIKRFMTATVAQTQDAPARMRYFLCLGLPFLLYNPAATNSNHNILIVFQDTAGADRRQNDAIKYWIRAQWRGNIPADLGNGTTFDASRQTPWLVENHQPTGLLTVPPYRVSPTVEFHDKIVIVNP
;
A
#
# COMPACT_ATOMS: atom_id res chain seq x y z
N MET A 1 -54.48 -36.94 1.86
CA MET A 1 -54.98 -36.02 0.80
C MET A 1 -55.12 -34.63 1.40
N GLY A 2 -54.62 -33.60 0.71
CA GLY A 2 -54.77 -32.19 1.12
C GLY A 2 -53.47 -31.43 1.37
N LYS A 3 -52.76 -31.06 0.30
CA LYS A 3 -51.73 -30.00 0.31
C LYS A 3 -52.45 -28.64 0.21
N THR A 4 -52.03 -27.65 1.01
CA THR A 4 -51.94 -26.23 0.60
C THR A 4 -50.97 -25.46 1.52
N SER A 5 -50.40 -24.41 0.95
CA SER A 5 -49.16 -23.70 1.21
C SER A 5 -49.14 -22.74 2.42
N LYS A 6 -47.98 -22.65 3.09
CA LYS A 6 -47.44 -21.37 3.60
C LYS A 6 -45.95 -21.29 3.28
N GLY A 7 -45.59 -20.33 2.45
CA GLY A 7 -44.19 -19.98 2.19
C GLY A 7 -43.57 -19.35 3.43
N THR A 8 -42.34 -19.76 3.74
CA THR A 8 -41.47 -19.06 4.68
C THR A 8 -40.20 -18.73 3.91
N GLN A 9 -40.00 -17.44 3.66
CA GLN A 9 -38.76 -16.91 3.10
C GLN A 9 -37.63 -17.23 4.09
N ALA A 10 -36.70 -18.09 3.68
CA ALA A 10 -35.42 -18.20 4.36
C ALA A 10 -34.61 -16.95 4.00
N ALA A 11 -34.31 -16.14 5.01
CA ALA A 11 -33.39 -15.03 4.91
C ALA A 11 -32.05 -15.53 4.37
N SER A 12 -31.63 -14.99 3.22
CA SER A 12 -30.28 -15.15 2.70
C SER A 12 -29.31 -14.53 3.70
N GLN A 13 -28.71 -15.34 4.57
CA GLN A 13 -27.50 -14.95 5.28
C GLN A 13 -26.43 -14.69 4.22
N GLY A 14 -26.19 -13.41 3.95
CA GLY A 14 -25.01 -12.97 3.21
C GLY A 14 -23.78 -13.53 3.93
N ARG A 15 -23.00 -14.33 3.21
CA ARG A 15 -21.70 -14.85 3.64
C ARG A 15 -20.81 -13.67 4.06
N LEU A 16 -20.75 -13.40 5.36
CA LEU A 16 -19.62 -12.70 5.96
C LEU A 16 -18.42 -13.62 5.79
N ARG A 17 -17.47 -13.24 4.92
CA ARG A 17 -16.16 -13.90 4.85
C ARG A 17 -15.47 -13.66 6.18
N GLN A 18 -15.42 -14.69 7.04
CA GLN A 18 -14.46 -14.71 8.15
C GLN A 18 -13.06 -14.63 7.56
N ILE A 19 -12.36 -13.53 7.85
CA ILE A 19 -10.92 -13.42 7.66
C ILE A 19 -10.28 -14.31 8.72
N GLN A 20 -9.59 -15.37 8.31
CA GLN A 20 -8.75 -16.11 9.24
C GLN A 20 -7.57 -15.22 9.66
N PRO A 21 -7.34 -15.01 10.96
CA PRO A 21 -6.12 -14.38 11.43
C PRO A 21 -4.93 -15.29 11.08
N ASN A 22 -3.79 -14.68 10.76
CA ASN A 22 -2.54 -15.38 10.48
C ASN A 22 -2.24 -16.44 11.55
N GLY A 23 -2.54 -17.69 11.24
CA GLY A 23 -2.19 -18.87 12.03
C GLY A 23 -1.06 -19.61 11.33
N ALA A 24 0.01 -19.87 12.08
CA ALA A 24 1.18 -20.62 11.63
C ALA A 24 0.82 -22.02 11.10
N GLY A 25 1.52 -22.42 10.04
CA GLY A 25 1.81 -23.80 9.66
C GLY A 25 0.67 -24.83 9.75
N GLY A 26 -0.02 -25.08 8.64
CA GLY A 26 -0.88 -26.25 8.49
C GLY A 26 -1.09 -26.59 7.02
N GLY A 27 -0.48 -27.69 6.56
CA GLY A 27 -0.64 -28.19 5.19
C GLY A 27 -2.08 -28.57 4.90
N GLY A 28 -2.66 -27.96 3.86
CA GLY A 28 -3.99 -28.26 3.36
C GLY A 28 -4.02 -28.15 1.84
N SER A 29 -4.40 -29.25 1.20
CA SER A 29 -4.39 -29.47 -0.24
C SER A 29 -5.28 -28.51 -1.04
N GLY A 30 -4.69 -27.88 -2.06
CA GLY A 30 -5.24 -27.74 -3.41
C GLY A 30 -6.72 -27.43 -3.57
N GLY A 31 -7.19 -26.31 -3.03
CA GLY A 31 -8.41 -25.65 -3.51
C GLY A 31 -8.02 -24.60 -4.54
N ALA A 32 -8.38 -24.78 -5.81
CA ALA A 32 -8.18 -23.79 -6.84
C ALA A 32 -8.85 -22.48 -6.42
N ALA A 33 -8.05 -21.49 -6.02
CA ALA A 33 -8.51 -20.12 -5.86
C ALA A 33 -9.15 -19.72 -7.20
N GLY A 34 -10.42 -19.29 -7.15
CA GLY A 34 -11.11 -18.78 -8.34
C GLY A 34 -10.27 -17.70 -9.03
N PRO A 35 -10.48 -17.46 -10.33
CA PRO A 35 -9.71 -16.46 -11.08
C PRO A 35 -9.74 -15.14 -10.31
N ASP A 36 -8.56 -14.68 -9.92
CA ASP A 36 -8.37 -13.41 -9.25
C ASP A 36 -9.06 -12.31 -10.09
N PRO A 37 -10.13 -11.67 -9.61
CA PRO A 37 -10.89 -10.67 -10.38
C PRO A 37 -10.02 -9.50 -10.85
N GLU A 38 -8.82 -9.34 -10.28
CA GLU A 38 -7.85 -8.29 -10.57
C GLU A 38 -7.02 -8.56 -11.84
N ALA A 39 -6.94 -9.81 -12.28
CA ALA A 39 -6.13 -10.26 -13.42
C ALA A 39 -6.51 -9.62 -14.76
N LEU A 40 -7.80 -9.28 -14.91
CA LEU A 40 -8.37 -8.71 -16.13
C LEU A 40 -8.51 -7.18 -16.07
N THR A 41 -8.17 -6.56 -14.93
CA THR A 41 -8.32 -5.12 -14.76
C THR A 41 -7.09 -4.38 -15.31
N ALA A 42 -7.34 -3.28 -16.03
CA ALA A 42 -6.30 -2.38 -16.49
C ALA A 42 -5.55 -1.79 -15.28
N SER A 43 -4.32 -1.31 -15.48
CA SER A 43 -3.68 -0.49 -14.44
C SER A 43 -4.62 0.65 -14.07
N PRO A 44 -4.80 0.93 -12.77
CA PRO A 44 -5.75 1.93 -12.33
C PRO A 44 -5.51 3.22 -13.09
N ILE A 45 -6.57 3.71 -13.72
CA ILE A 45 -6.55 4.99 -14.41
C ILE A 45 -6.25 6.04 -13.34
N PHE A 46 -5.54 7.07 -13.76
CA PHE A 46 -5.27 8.24 -12.96
C PHE A 46 -6.49 8.69 -12.15
N GLY A 47 -6.34 8.82 -10.83
CA GLY A 47 -7.47 9.12 -9.95
C GLY A 47 -8.28 7.90 -9.50
N GLU A 48 -7.76 6.68 -9.58
CA GLU A 48 -8.37 5.53 -8.90
C GLU A 48 -7.47 5.00 -7.77
N PRO A 49 -8.05 4.55 -6.64
CA PRO A 49 -7.33 3.76 -5.66
C PRO A 49 -6.61 2.59 -6.35
N ASP A 50 -5.34 2.44 -6.02
CA ASP A 50 -4.38 1.56 -6.64
C ASP A 50 -4.46 0.15 -6.03
N TYR A 51 -4.10 -0.88 -6.76
CA TYR A 51 -4.11 -2.23 -6.18
C TYR A 51 -2.89 -2.44 -5.29
N ALA A 52 -3.13 -2.91 -4.07
CA ALA A 52 -2.06 -3.25 -3.13
C ALA A 52 -1.19 -4.37 -3.73
N PRO A 53 0.14 -4.17 -3.86
CA PRO A 53 1.02 -5.22 -4.35
C PRO A 53 1.28 -6.28 -3.26
N ASP A 54 1.39 -7.55 -3.65
CA ASP A 54 1.83 -8.62 -2.74
C ASP A 54 3.29 -8.39 -2.31
N LEU A 55 4.11 -7.95 -3.26
CA LEU A 55 5.54 -7.70 -3.07
C LEU A 55 5.90 -6.33 -3.65
N THR A 56 6.51 -5.48 -2.83
CA THR A 56 7.05 -4.19 -3.26
C THR A 56 8.58 -4.22 -3.16
N PHE A 57 9.25 -3.97 -4.27
CA PHE A 57 10.68 -3.76 -4.37
C PHE A 57 10.95 -2.31 -4.68
N ILE A 58 11.84 -1.68 -3.92
CA ILE A 58 12.23 -0.28 -4.08
C ILE A 58 13.74 -0.25 -4.25
N GLN A 59 14.22 0.45 -5.27
CA GLN A 59 15.65 0.65 -5.48
C GLN A 59 16.28 1.23 -4.20
N GLN A 60 17.51 0.85 -3.87
CA GLN A 60 18.27 1.57 -2.85
C GLN A 60 18.53 3.01 -3.31
N ALA A 61 18.18 3.98 -2.45
CA ALA A 61 18.45 5.38 -2.73
C ALA A 61 19.96 5.60 -2.91
N ALA A 62 20.34 6.15 -4.06
CA ALA A 62 21.72 6.56 -4.30
C ALA A 62 22.04 7.83 -3.48
N PRO A 63 23.32 8.11 -3.16
CA PRO A 63 23.70 9.34 -2.46
C PRO A 63 23.25 10.64 -3.15
N ASN A 64 23.06 10.59 -4.48
CA ASN A 64 22.57 11.69 -5.31
C ASN A 64 21.09 11.57 -5.71
N ASP A 65 20.32 10.70 -5.02
CA ASP A 65 18.88 10.62 -5.22
C ASP A 65 18.22 11.97 -4.89
N ASN A 66 17.25 12.38 -5.71
CA ASN A 66 16.51 13.63 -5.50
C ASN A 66 15.46 13.55 -4.37
N GLY A 67 15.52 12.49 -3.55
CA GLY A 67 14.58 12.17 -2.49
C GLY A 67 13.41 11.29 -2.93
N PHE A 68 13.17 11.09 -4.23
CA PHE A 68 12.05 10.31 -4.73
C PHE A 68 12.02 8.88 -4.16
N ILE A 69 13.17 8.20 -4.13
CA ILE A 69 13.26 6.82 -3.68
C ILE A 69 13.04 6.73 -2.16
N ALA A 70 13.62 7.65 -1.40
CA ALA A 70 13.43 7.72 0.04
C ALA A 70 11.95 7.96 0.40
N ILE A 71 11.28 8.88 -0.29
CA ILE A 71 9.86 9.18 -0.07
C ILE A 71 9.00 7.99 -0.51
N ALA A 72 9.32 7.32 -1.61
CA ALA A 72 8.62 6.11 -2.02
C ALA A 72 8.71 5.01 -0.96
N LEU A 73 9.89 4.81 -0.37
CA LEU A 73 10.09 3.85 0.71
C LEU A 73 9.20 4.19 1.91
N GLN A 74 9.24 5.42 2.39
CA GLN A 74 8.41 5.90 3.49
C GLN A 74 6.92 5.74 3.18
N PHE A 75 6.49 6.10 1.97
CA PHE A 75 5.09 5.97 1.56
C PHE A 75 4.59 4.52 1.67
N HIS A 76 5.33 3.55 1.12
CA HIS A 76 4.92 2.15 1.17
C HIS A 76 4.98 1.60 2.60
N GLN A 77 6.00 1.95 3.39
CA GLN A 77 6.08 1.58 4.82
C GLN A 77 4.91 2.16 5.63
N ASN A 78 4.57 3.43 5.41
CA ASN A 78 3.46 4.11 6.06
C ASN A 78 2.10 3.54 5.62
N SER A 79 2.04 3.02 4.39
CA SER A 79 0.94 2.24 3.86
C SER A 79 0.96 0.79 4.37
N GLY A 80 1.66 0.48 5.46
CA GLY A 80 1.76 -0.88 6.03
C GLY A 80 2.19 -1.98 5.05
N LEU A 81 2.70 -1.60 3.88
CA LEU A 81 3.34 -2.52 2.98
C LEU A 81 4.72 -2.83 3.57
N SER A 82 5.27 -3.99 3.24
CA SER A 82 6.62 -4.38 3.64
C SER A 82 7.57 -4.23 2.45
N PRO A 83 7.88 -2.99 2.00
CA PRO A 83 8.76 -2.80 0.86
C PRO A 83 10.16 -3.32 1.17
N ARG A 84 10.78 -3.90 0.16
CA ARG A 84 12.17 -4.40 0.23
C ARG A 84 13.05 -3.49 -0.58
N THR A 85 14.07 -2.96 0.06
CA THR A 85 15.12 -2.26 -0.65
C THR A 85 15.98 -3.27 -1.41
N VAL A 86 16.22 -3.02 -2.69
CA VAL A 86 17.07 -3.86 -3.55
C VAL A 86 18.06 -3.01 -4.34
N GLN A 87 19.23 -3.57 -4.61
CA GLN A 87 20.29 -2.93 -5.39
C GLN A 87 20.28 -3.39 -6.85
N SER A 88 19.71 -4.56 -7.13
CA SER A 88 19.68 -5.12 -8.49
C SER A 88 18.46 -5.98 -8.83
N ILE A 89 18.25 -6.22 -10.13
CA ILE A 89 17.29 -7.21 -10.63
C ILE A 89 17.69 -8.62 -10.20
N GLU A 90 18.97 -8.95 -10.22
CA GLU A 90 19.49 -10.23 -9.72
C GLU A 90 19.12 -10.48 -8.26
N GLU A 91 19.28 -9.48 -7.39
CA GLU A 91 18.88 -9.56 -5.99
C GLU A 91 17.37 -9.79 -5.86
N MET A 92 16.55 -9.05 -6.62
CA MET A 92 15.11 -9.28 -6.65
C MET A 92 14.76 -10.70 -7.11
N VAL A 93 15.42 -11.23 -8.14
CA VAL A 93 15.24 -12.63 -8.59
C VAL A 93 15.66 -13.61 -7.49
N ASN A 94 16.76 -13.36 -6.78
CA ASN A 94 17.18 -14.19 -5.64
C ASN A 94 16.07 -14.26 -4.58
N ILE A 95 15.53 -13.10 -4.16
CA ILE A 95 14.45 -12.99 -3.18
C ILE A 95 13.17 -13.71 -3.65
N LEU A 96 12.78 -13.49 -4.91
CA LEU A 96 11.59 -14.11 -5.50
C LEU A 96 11.74 -15.63 -5.69
N SER A 97 12.97 -16.11 -5.87
CA SER A 97 13.26 -17.54 -6.02
C SER A 97 13.32 -18.30 -4.68
N ASP A 98 13.38 -17.57 -3.57
CA ASP A 98 13.45 -18.11 -2.21
C ASP A 98 12.06 -18.10 -1.54
N PRO A 99 11.42 -19.28 -1.33
CA PRO A 99 10.11 -19.36 -0.72
C PRO A 99 10.05 -18.89 0.73
N ALA A 100 11.16 -18.94 1.48
CA ALA A 100 11.21 -18.42 2.84
C ALA A 100 11.07 -16.90 2.86
N GLN A 101 11.50 -16.24 1.78
CA GLN A 101 11.42 -14.80 1.65
C GLN A 101 10.15 -14.34 0.96
N SER A 102 9.64 -15.04 -0.05
CA SER A 102 8.55 -14.55 -0.90
C SER A 102 7.31 -15.46 -0.96
N GLY A 103 7.26 -16.51 -0.12
CA GLY A 103 6.18 -17.50 -0.10
C GLY A 103 6.29 -18.57 -1.19
N THR A 104 5.40 -19.55 -1.17
CA THR A 104 5.39 -20.68 -2.13
C THR A 104 4.33 -20.55 -3.22
N GLY A 105 3.33 -19.68 -3.03
CA GLY A 105 2.21 -19.52 -3.95
C GLY A 105 2.54 -18.76 -5.23
N ILE A 106 1.55 -18.70 -6.12
CA ILE A 106 1.51 -17.78 -7.26
C ILE A 106 1.65 -16.35 -6.73
N ILE A 107 2.47 -15.54 -7.41
CA ILE A 107 2.62 -14.13 -7.12
C ILE A 107 1.65 -13.38 -8.04
N ASN A 108 0.64 -12.73 -7.45
CA ASN A 108 -0.36 -12.01 -8.23
C ASN A 108 0.15 -10.63 -8.62
N ARG A 109 0.83 -9.92 -7.73
CA ARG A 109 1.27 -8.54 -8.02
C ARG A 109 2.63 -8.18 -7.44
N ILE A 110 3.54 -7.76 -8.33
CA ILE A 110 4.84 -7.20 -7.98
C ILE A 110 4.83 -5.70 -8.30
N ARG A 111 5.35 -4.90 -7.38
CA ARG A 111 5.68 -3.49 -7.61
C ARG A 111 7.17 -3.29 -7.59
N ILE A 112 7.70 -2.59 -8.59
CA ILE A 112 9.11 -2.21 -8.66
C ILE A 112 9.17 -0.68 -8.69
N VAL A 113 9.87 -0.06 -7.75
CA VAL A 113 10.06 1.40 -7.70
C VAL A 113 11.52 1.74 -7.97
N SER A 114 11.78 2.51 -9.02
CA SER A 114 13.12 2.93 -9.45
C SER A 114 13.04 4.23 -10.25
N HIS A 115 14.14 4.98 -10.36
CA HIS A 115 14.22 5.97 -11.43
C HIS A 115 14.26 5.25 -12.78
N VAL A 116 13.51 5.79 -13.75
CA VAL A 116 13.54 5.32 -15.14
C VAL A 116 13.73 6.55 -16.02
N PHE A 117 14.65 6.44 -16.97
CA PHE A 117 14.87 7.47 -17.97
C PHE A 117 14.37 6.96 -19.33
N PHE A 118 13.58 7.80 -20.01
CA PHE A 118 13.09 7.58 -21.35
C PHE A 118 13.49 8.77 -22.23
N ASP A 119 14.15 8.50 -23.36
CA ASP A 119 14.52 9.52 -24.34
C ASP A 119 13.53 9.46 -25.53
N PRO A 120 12.59 10.41 -25.64
CA PRO A 120 11.63 10.45 -26.74
C PRO A 120 12.27 10.70 -28.11
N SER A 121 13.50 11.22 -28.17
CA SER A 121 14.18 11.46 -29.44
C SER A 121 14.67 10.17 -30.08
N GLY A 122 14.83 9.09 -29.32
CA GLY A 122 15.34 7.79 -29.79
C GLY A 122 16.78 7.82 -30.34
N ILE A 123 17.42 8.98 -30.35
CA ILE A 123 18.69 9.23 -31.05
C ILE A 123 19.89 9.10 -30.11
N GLY A 124 19.68 9.23 -28.79
CA GLY A 124 20.75 9.29 -27.80
C GLY A 124 20.85 8.09 -26.88
N ASN A 125 19.77 7.76 -26.16
CA ASN A 125 19.83 6.85 -25.00
C ASN A 125 18.65 5.86 -24.95
N PRO A 126 18.89 4.54 -24.81
CA PRO A 126 17.82 3.57 -24.61
C PRO A 126 17.16 3.78 -23.24
N THR A 127 15.89 3.39 -23.15
CA THR A 127 15.17 3.36 -21.87
C THR A 127 15.97 2.54 -20.87
N ASN A 128 16.22 3.16 -19.73
CA ASN A 128 17.05 2.58 -18.69
C ASN A 128 16.42 2.79 -17.32
N MET A 129 16.36 1.71 -16.56
CA MET A 129 15.94 1.73 -15.18
C MET A 129 17.19 1.74 -14.31
N MET A 130 17.32 2.77 -13.46
CA MET A 130 18.52 3.00 -12.63
C MET A 130 18.82 1.86 -11.65
N LEU A 131 17.83 1.03 -11.30
CA LEU A 131 18.06 -0.25 -10.64
C LEU A 131 19.01 -1.12 -11.49
N ARG A 132 20.15 -1.49 -10.91
CA ARG A 132 21.20 -2.26 -11.60
C ARG A 132 20.67 -3.61 -12.04
N PHE A 133 21.23 -4.20 -13.09
CA PHE A 133 20.76 -5.52 -13.50
C PHE A 133 21.36 -6.64 -12.63
N LEU A 134 22.67 -6.59 -12.37
CA LEU A 134 23.42 -7.58 -11.60
C LEU A 134 23.93 -6.99 -10.28
N THR A 135 24.04 -7.80 -9.23
CA THR A 135 24.41 -7.35 -7.88
C THR A 135 25.85 -6.83 -7.82
N ALA A 136 26.79 -7.53 -8.46
CA ALA A 136 28.18 -7.09 -8.55
C ALA A 136 28.43 -6.11 -9.72
N GLY A 137 27.41 -5.86 -10.54
CA GLY A 137 27.47 -4.92 -11.65
C GLY A 137 27.19 -3.47 -11.23
N VAL A 138 27.35 -2.56 -12.18
CA VAL A 138 27.09 -1.12 -11.99
C VAL A 138 26.19 -0.53 -13.06
N ARG A 139 25.93 -1.26 -14.17
CA ARG A 139 25.08 -0.77 -15.26
C ARG A 139 23.60 -0.77 -14.85
N PRO A 140 22.85 0.29 -15.21
CA PRO A 140 21.40 0.29 -15.18
C PRO A 140 20.78 -0.88 -15.95
N SER A 141 19.55 -1.22 -15.63
CA SER A 141 18.79 -2.24 -16.34
C SER A 141 18.26 -1.71 -17.67
N LEU A 142 18.56 -2.42 -18.76
CA LEU A 142 18.22 -2.06 -20.13
C LEU A 142 17.35 -3.13 -20.77
N LYS A 143 16.58 -2.75 -21.80
CA LYS A 143 15.77 -3.68 -22.61
C LYS A 143 16.55 -4.95 -23.02
N ARG A 144 17.79 -4.77 -23.49
CA ARG A 144 18.65 -5.88 -23.93
C ARG A 144 19.05 -6.83 -22.80
N HIS A 145 19.23 -6.34 -21.57
CA HIS A 145 19.56 -7.19 -20.43
C HIS A 145 18.37 -8.10 -20.08
N PHE A 146 17.15 -7.54 -20.04
CA PHE A 146 15.94 -8.34 -19.86
C PHE A 146 15.76 -9.37 -20.97
N ASN A 147 15.97 -8.99 -22.23
CA ASN A 147 15.88 -9.92 -23.36
C ASN A 147 16.93 -11.03 -23.33
N GLY A 148 18.19 -10.71 -23.01
CA GLY A 148 19.29 -11.67 -22.95
C GLY A 148 19.12 -12.66 -21.81
N PHE A 149 18.90 -12.18 -20.59
CA PHE A 149 18.72 -13.05 -19.42
C PHE A 149 17.38 -13.79 -19.41
N ALA A 150 16.42 -13.40 -20.26
CA ALA A 150 15.22 -14.19 -20.48
C ALA A 150 15.48 -15.48 -21.29
N GLY A 151 16.57 -15.51 -22.09
CA GLY A 151 16.95 -16.60 -22.98
C GLY A 151 17.94 -17.57 -22.33
N THR A 152 19.05 -17.82 -23.03
CA THR A 152 20.12 -18.71 -22.57
C THR A 152 21.19 -17.94 -21.78
N SER A 153 22.07 -18.67 -21.08
CA SER A 153 23.27 -18.09 -20.44
C SER A 153 24.19 -17.36 -21.43
N MET A 154 24.23 -17.80 -22.70
CA MET A 154 25.02 -17.14 -23.74
C MET A 154 24.35 -15.85 -24.24
N ASP A 155 23.02 -15.84 -24.34
CA ASP A 155 22.27 -14.60 -24.66
C ASP A 155 22.44 -13.55 -23.55
N ALA A 156 22.41 -14.00 -22.28
CA ALA A 156 22.70 -13.17 -21.13
C ALA A 156 24.11 -12.55 -21.21
N LEU A 157 25.13 -13.38 -21.51
CA LEU A 157 26.51 -12.94 -21.68
C LEU A 157 26.64 -11.92 -22.81
N LYS A 158 26.13 -12.21 -24.01
CA LYS A 158 26.13 -11.30 -25.16
C LYS A 158 25.49 -9.96 -24.83
N SER A 159 24.38 -9.97 -24.08
CA SER A 159 23.70 -8.72 -23.68
C SER A 159 24.56 -7.81 -22.79
N MET A 160 25.43 -8.40 -21.96
CA MET A 160 26.36 -7.67 -21.08
C MET A 160 27.66 -7.29 -21.77
N MET A 161 28.07 -8.07 -22.77
CA MET A 161 29.22 -7.77 -23.61
C MET A 161 29.00 -6.63 -24.59
N THR A 162 27.77 -6.15 -24.76
CA THR A 162 27.47 -5.06 -25.70
C THR A 162 28.15 -3.74 -25.29
N PHE A 163 28.85 -3.12 -26.24
CA PHE A 163 29.56 -1.86 -26.12
C PHE A 163 28.65 -0.68 -26.44
N GLU A 164 28.88 0.43 -25.74
CA GLU A 164 28.41 1.76 -26.11
C GLU A 164 29.66 2.52 -26.52
N VAL A 165 29.71 3.12 -27.71
CA VAL A 165 31.00 3.54 -28.29
C VAL A 165 31.13 5.04 -28.47
N VAL A 166 30.05 5.76 -28.79
CA VAL A 166 30.07 7.24 -28.94
C VAL A 166 28.67 7.85 -28.72
N THR A 167 27.64 7.12 -29.15
CA THR A 167 26.22 7.26 -28.83
C THR A 167 25.65 5.83 -28.81
N PHE A 168 24.49 5.57 -28.21
CA PHE A 168 23.90 4.22 -28.12
C PHE A 168 23.42 3.65 -29.48
N THR A 169 23.92 4.18 -30.61
CA THR A 169 23.51 3.83 -31.98
C THR A 169 24.39 2.75 -32.62
N ASN A 170 25.66 2.62 -32.22
CA ASN A 170 26.56 1.55 -32.66
C ASN A 170 26.87 0.61 -31.49
N THR A 171 26.18 -0.52 -31.46
CA THR A 171 26.36 -1.56 -30.45
C THR A 171 26.98 -2.81 -31.08
N THR A 172 28.16 -3.21 -30.60
CA THR A 172 28.79 -4.51 -30.91
C THR A 172 29.13 -5.21 -29.61
N HIS A 173 29.37 -6.52 -29.65
CA HIS A 173 29.93 -7.28 -28.53
C HIS A 173 31.29 -7.91 -28.88
N PHE A 174 31.80 -7.62 -30.08
CA PHE A 174 33.10 -8.04 -30.57
C PHE A 174 34.07 -6.87 -30.57
N ILE A 175 35.32 -7.14 -30.19
CA ILE A 175 36.40 -6.14 -30.25
C ILE A 175 36.88 -5.97 -31.68
N THR A 176 36.95 -7.06 -32.44
CA THR A 176 37.17 -6.95 -33.88
C THR A 176 35.93 -6.38 -34.55
N THR A 177 36.12 -5.35 -35.37
CA THR A 177 35.04 -4.75 -36.18
C THR A 177 35.13 -5.14 -37.64
N ASP A 178 36.16 -5.89 -38.02
CA ASP A 178 36.34 -6.32 -39.39
C ASP A 178 35.31 -7.37 -39.81
N SER A 179 35.10 -7.39 -41.12
CA SER A 179 34.38 -8.47 -41.79
C SER A 179 35.10 -9.81 -41.58
N SER A 180 34.33 -10.87 -41.37
CA SER A 180 34.86 -12.25 -41.36
C SER A 180 35.57 -12.61 -42.67
N MET A 181 35.20 -11.97 -43.80
CA MET A 181 35.88 -12.14 -45.08
C MET A 181 37.38 -11.78 -45.00
N LEU A 182 37.76 -10.72 -44.27
CA LEU A 182 39.17 -10.33 -44.14
C LEU A 182 39.98 -11.44 -43.45
N LEU A 183 39.45 -12.01 -42.38
CA LEU A 183 40.06 -13.14 -41.68
C LEU A 183 40.13 -14.37 -42.60
N MET A 184 39.06 -14.69 -43.32
CA MET A 184 39.04 -15.82 -44.25
C MET A 184 40.06 -15.65 -45.38
N ASN A 185 40.20 -14.44 -45.94
CA ASN A 185 41.17 -14.16 -47.01
C ASN A 185 42.62 -14.33 -46.55
N HIS A 186 42.95 -13.97 -45.30
CA HIS A 186 44.28 -14.22 -44.74
C HIS A 186 44.60 -15.71 -44.59
N LEU A 187 43.59 -16.53 -44.27
CA LEU A 187 43.77 -17.97 -44.09
C LEU A 187 43.68 -18.76 -45.39
N LYS A 188 43.10 -18.18 -46.45
CA LYS A 188 42.83 -18.85 -47.72
C LYS A 188 44.07 -19.52 -48.34
N PRO A 189 45.29 -18.94 -48.33
CA PRO A 189 46.46 -19.58 -48.90
C PRO A 189 46.83 -20.92 -48.26
N THR A 190 46.53 -21.13 -46.97
CA THR A 190 46.96 -22.30 -46.20
C THR A 190 45.82 -23.22 -45.76
N HIS A 191 44.58 -22.71 -45.70
CA HIS A 191 43.42 -23.45 -45.17
C HIS A 191 42.20 -23.47 -46.12
N ASN A 192 42.40 -23.25 -47.43
CA ASN A 192 41.32 -23.21 -48.43
C ASN A 192 40.36 -24.41 -48.37
N ALA A 193 40.88 -25.62 -48.12
CA ALA A 193 40.07 -26.84 -48.07
C ALA A 193 39.02 -26.81 -46.95
N ILE A 194 39.35 -26.23 -45.79
CA ILE A 194 38.40 -26.09 -44.67
C ILE A 194 37.47 -24.89 -44.93
N LEU A 195 38.02 -23.78 -45.42
CA LEU A 195 37.25 -22.56 -45.70
C LEU A 195 36.19 -22.75 -46.79
N ALA A 196 36.41 -23.65 -47.74
CA ALA A 196 35.41 -24.00 -48.76
C ALA A 196 34.13 -24.64 -48.17
N LEU A 197 34.17 -25.09 -46.91
CA LEU A 197 33.02 -25.64 -46.18
C LEU A 197 32.27 -24.57 -45.38
N VAL A 198 32.80 -23.35 -45.27
CA VAL A 198 32.17 -22.24 -44.55
C VAL A 198 31.08 -21.64 -45.45
N PRO A 199 29.80 -21.59 -45.01
CA PRO A 199 28.75 -20.91 -45.75
C PRO A 199 29.00 -19.40 -45.81
N THR A 200 29.05 -18.85 -47.02
CA THR A 200 29.25 -17.41 -47.24
C THR A 200 28.06 -16.75 -47.94
N ASP A 201 27.91 -15.44 -47.74
CA ASP A 201 26.99 -14.62 -48.52
C ASP A 201 27.55 -14.28 -49.91
N ALA A 202 26.84 -13.44 -50.66
CA ALA A 202 27.24 -13.01 -52.00
C ALA A 202 28.51 -12.15 -52.01
N LEU A 203 28.90 -11.58 -50.87
CA LEU A 203 30.12 -10.78 -50.70
C LEU A 203 31.30 -11.63 -50.22
N GLY A 204 31.07 -12.91 -49.91
CA GLY A 204 32.09 -13.83 -49.40
C GLY A 204 32.30 -13.72 -47.89
N GLU A 205 31.39 -13.05 -47.17
CA GLU A 205 31.41 -13.03 -45.71
C GLU A 205 30.84 -14.33 -45.15
N ALA A 206 31.39 -14.82 -44.05
CA ALA A 206 30.79 -15.94 -43.35
C ALA A 206 29.38 -15.55 -42.88
N THR A 207 28.47 -16.53 -42.86
CA THR A 207 27.07 -16.29 -42.48
C THR A 207 26.69 -17.03 -41.20
N GLY A 208 25.70 -16.51 -40.49
CA GLY A 208 25.16 -17.14 -39.28
C GLY A 208 26.22 -17.36 -38.20
N GLU A 209 26.27 -18.56 -37.62
CA GLU A 209 27.21 -18.86 -36.53
C GLU A 209 28.67 -18.91 -36.98
N PHE A 210 28.96 -19.05 -38.27
CA PHE A 210 30.33 -18.98 -38.77
C PHE A 210 30.89 -17.56 -38.69
N ASP A 211 30.08 -16.52 -38.92
CA ASP A 211 30.52 -15.14 -38.73
C ASP A 211 30.91 -14.87 -37.27
N ASP A 212 30.06 -15.31 -36.34
CA ASP A 212 30.35 -15.28 -34.89
C ASP A 212 31.67 -16.02 -34.58
N PHE A 213 31.90 -17.21 -35.15
CA PHE A 213 33.15 -17.97 -34.96
C PHE A 213 34.38 -17.13 -35.34
N PHE A 214 34.39 -16.57 -36.56
CA PHE A 214 35.51 -15.76 -37.04
C PHE A 214 35.69 -14.49 -36.20
N LYS A 215 34.61 -13.79 -35.85
CA LYS A 215 34.68 -12.55 -35.04
C LYS A 215 35.10 -12.80 -33.60
N ILE A 216 34.73 -13.94 -33.00
CA ILE A 216 35.21 -14.33 -31.68
C ILE A 216 36.71 -14.64 -31.73
N CYS A 217 37.15 -15.46 -32.69
CA CYS A 217 38.58 -15.78 -32.87
C CYS A 217 39.41 -14.53 -33.15
N GLY A 218 38.93 -13.65 -34.04
CA GLY A 218 39.55 -12.36 -34.32
C GLY A 218 39.66 -11.49 -33.06
N SER A 219 38.58 -11.36 -32.29
CA SER A 219 38.58 -10.60 -31.03
C SER A 219 39.57 -11.16 -30.01
N LYS A 220 39.70 -12.50 -29.90
CA LYS A 220 40.69 -13.15 -29.02
C LYS A 220 42.12 -12.86 -29.48
N TRP A 221 42.41 -12.92 -30.78
CA TRP A 221 43.70 -12.52 -31.33
C TRP A 221 44.01 -11.06 -30.98
N THR A 222 43.03 -10.16 -31.14
CA THR A 222 43.19 -8.75 -30.80
C THR A 222 43.49 -8.53 -29.31
N LEU A 223 42.88 -9.32 -28.42
CA LEU A 223 43.19 -9.29 -26.99
C LEU A 223 44.60 -9.75 -26.67
N GLN A 224 45.12 -10.79 -27.34
CA GLN A 224 46.50 -11.26 -27.17
C GLN A 224 47.52 -10.18 -27.56
N ARG A 225 47.13 -9.26 -28.45
CA ARG A 225 47.94 -8.12 -28.89
C ARG A 225 47.85 -6.89 -27.99
N GLY A 226 47.08 -6.96 -26.90
CA GLY A 226 46.97 -5.86 -25.94
C GLY A 226 46.06 -4.71 -26.39
N ALA A 227 45.08 -4.93 -27.28
CA ALA A 227 44.17 -3.87 -27.71
C ALA A 227 43.32 -3.24 -26.58
N ILE A 228 43.18 -3.95 -25.45
CA ILE A 228 42.50 -3.43 -24.27
C ILE A 228 43.54 -3.19 -23.15
N PRO A 229 43.83 -1.93 -22.78
CA PRO A 229 44.83 -1.58 -21.78
C PRO A 229 44.30 -1.75 -20.33
N ASN A 230 43.68 -2.90 -20.03
CA ASN A 230 43.23 -3.25 -18.69
C ASN A 230 43.22 -4.77 -18.50
N ALA A 231 44.13 -5.29 -17.68
CA ALA A 231 44.32 -6.74 -17.51
C ALA A 231 43.08 -7.48 -16.97
N ALA A 232 42.33 -6.88 -16.05
CA ALA A 232 41.12 -7.51 -15.48
C ALA A 232 39.99 -7.60 -16.50
N VAL A 233 39.82 -6.55 -17.32
CA VAL A 233 38.84 -6.52 -18.40
C VAL A 233 39.23 -7.53 -19.49
N THR A 234 40.52 -7.56 -19.86
CA THR A 234 41.07 -8.54 -20.81
C THR A 234 40.84 -9.97 -20.35
N ALA A 235 41.10 -10.29 -19.08
CA ALA A 235 40.86 -11.63 -18.54
C ALA A 235 39.36 -12.02 -18.62
N SER A 236 38.47 -11.10 -18.26
CA SER A 236 37.02 -11.33 -18.34
C SER A 236 36.55 -11.52 -19.78
N LEU A 237 37.06 -10.73 -20.72
CA LEU A 237 36.76 -10.87 -22.15
C LEU A 237 37.31 -12.17 -22.73
N GLN A 238 38.52 -12.58 -22.35
CA GLN A 238 39.07 -13.87 -22.78
C GLN A 238 38.17 -15.01 -22.35
N GLN A 239 37.77 -15.03 -21.07
CA GLN A 239 36.83 -16.03 -20.53
C GLN A 239 35.48 -15.99 -21.23
N ALA A 240 34.92 -14.79 -21.46
CA ALA A 240 33.65 -14.64 -22.15
C ALA A 240 33.71 -15.17 -23.59
N TYR A 241 34.77 -14.84 -24.33
CA TYR A 241 34.99 -15.37 -25.68
C TYR A 241 35.26 -16.87 -25.70
N ASP A 242 35.90 -17.45 -24.67
CA ASP A 242 36.02 -18.91 -24.56
C ASP A 242 34.65 -19.59 -24.45
N LEU A 243 33.76 -19.04 -23.62
CA LEU A 243 32.39 -19.56 -23.48
C LEU A 243 31.60 -19.41 -24.79
N LEU A 244 31.66 -18.24 -25.42
CA LEU A 244 30.98 -18.00 -26.71
C LEU A 244 31.53 -18.89 -27.82
N LEU A 245 32.86 -19.10 -27.86
CA LEU A 245 33.48 -19.94 -28.85
C LEU A 245 33.08 -21.41 -28.68
N ALA A 246 33.07 -21.91 -27.44
CA ALA A 246 32.61 -23.26 -27.15
C ALA A 246 31.12 -23.46 -27.55
N ASP A 247 30.27 -22.47 -27.26
CA ASP A 247 28.86 -22.46 -27.67
C ASP A 247 28.70 -22.48 -29.19
N VAL A 248 29.39 -21.59 -29.91
CA VAL A 248 29.34 -21.52 -31.38
C VAL A 248 29.88 -22.80 -32.03
N VAL A 249 31.03 -23.31 -31.58
CA VAL A 249 31.62 -24.57 -32.08
C VAL A 249 30.63 -25.72 -31.91
N SER A 250 29.93 -25.80 -30.78
CA SER A 250 28.93 -26.85 -30.53
C SER A 250 27.78 -26.85 -31.54
N ARG A 251 27.43 -25.68 -32.11
CA ARG A 251 26.38 -25.50 -33.11
C ARG A 251 26.85 -25.78 -34.54
N ILE A 252 28.08 -25.38 -34.89
CA ILE A 252 28.58 -25.49 -36.27
C ILE A 252 29.32 -26.81 -36.56
N ARG A 253 29.62 -27.62 -35.53
CA ARG A 253 30.39 -28.87 -35.67
C ARG A 253 29.76 -29.95 -36.57
N SER A 254 28.46 -29.83 -36.88
CA SER A 254 27.80 -30.71 -37.86
C SER A 254 28.20 -30.40 -39.30
N THR A 255 28.64 -29.16 -39.57
CA THR A 255 29.05 -28.70 -40.90
C THR A 255 30.56 -28.88 -41.08
N ILE A 256 31.35 -28.48 -40.07
CA ILE A 256 32.81 -28.64 -40.07
C ILE A 256 33.21 -29.40 -38.80
N PRO A 257 33.88 -30.57 -38.89
CA PRO A 257 34.32 -31.33 -37.73
C PRO A 257 35.16 -30.49 -36.76
N GLU A 258 35.00 -30.74 -35.46
CA GLU A 258 35.67 -30.00 -34.39
C GLU A 258 37.21 -29.90 -34.54
N PRO A 259 37.95 -30.93 -34.99
CA PRO A 259 39.39 -30.80 -35.25
C PRO A 259 39.73 -29.76 -36.33
N GLN A 260 38.89 -29.62 -37.36
CA GLN A 260 39.07 -28.63 -38.42
C GLN A 260 38.71 -27.22 -37.94
N LEU A 261 37.68 -27.08 -37.10
CA LEU A 261 37.37 -25.82 -36.43
C LEU A 261 38.50 -25.38 -35.49
N ASN A 262 39.09 -26.31 -34.74
CA ASN A 262 40.27 -26.04 -33.91
C ASN A 262 41.45 -25.58 -34.78
N THR A 263 41.66 -26.22 -35.93
CA THR A 263 42.70 -25.80 -36.89
C THR A 263 42.49 -24.36 -37.36
N LEU A 264 41.25 -23.99 -37.73
CA LEU A 264 40.95 -22.60 -38.13
C LEU A 264 41.10 -21.61 -36.98
N ARG A 265 40.62 -21.95 -35.78
CA ARG A 265 40.78 -21.12 -34.58
C ARG A 265 42.26 -20.83 -34.33
N ASP A 266 43.07 -21.87 -34.29
CA ASP A 266 44.50 -21.76 -33.97
C ASP A 266 45.22 -20.96 -35.07
N ALA A 267 44.81 -21.10 -36.34
CA ALA A 267 45.34 -20.28 -37.42
C ALA A 267 45.01 -18.78 -37.26
N ILE A 268 43.80 -18.43 -36.81
CA ILE A 268 43.41 -17.03 -36.54
C ILE A 268 44.19 -16.48 -35.34
N LEU A 269 44.30 -17.25 -34.26
CA LEU A 269 45.01 -16.83 -33.04
C LEU A 269 46.52 -16.65 -33.28
N ASN A 270 47.09 -17.30 -34.30
CA ASN A 270 48.50 -17.19 -34.66
C ASN A 270 48.76 -16.24 -35.85
N LEU A 271 47.80 -15.39 -36.23
CA LEU A 271 48.06 -14.35 -37.23
C LEU A 271 49.20 -13.42 -36.75
N GLY A 272 50.17 -13.15 -37.62
CA GLY A 272 51.34 -12.32 -37.29
C GLY A 272 51.03 -10.84 -37.04
N ASP A 273 52.01 -10.10 -36.54
CA ASP A 273 51.94 -8.67 -36.16
C ASP A 273 51.63 -7.72 -37.31
N SER A 274 51.82 -8.16 -38.56
CA SER A 274 51.65 -7.33 -39.76
C SER A 274 50.20 -7.18 -40.21
N GLN A 275 49.24 -7.78 -39.51
CA GLN A 275 47.82 -7.71 -39.89
C GLN A 275 47.14 -6.49 -39.28
N SER A 276 46.57 -5.64 -40.13
CA SER A 276 45.76 -4.50 -39.72
C SER A 276 44.30 -4.94 -39.54
N ILE A 277 43.96 -5.39 -38.33
CA ILE A 277 42.58 -5.64 -37.92
C ILE A 277 42.08 -4.43 -37.12
N HIS A 278 40.96 -3.86 -37.55
CA HIS A 278 40.25 -2.79 -36.87
C HIS A 278 39.67 -3.29 -35.55
N THR A 279 39.83 -2.46 -34.53
CA THR A 279 39.46 -2.81 -33.16
C THR A 279 38.58 -1.72 -32.57
N GLN A 280 37.70 -2.12 -31.67
CA GLN A 280 36.84 -1.22 -30.93
C GLN A 280 36.92 -1.51 -29.44
N THR A 281 36.98 -0.44 -28.67
CA THR A 281 37.09 -0.49 -27.21
C THR A 281 35.77 -0.03 -26.59
N PRO A 282 35.25 -0.73 -25.57
CA PRO A 282 34.07 -0.28 -24.84
C PRO A 282 34.28 1.10 -24.23
N HIS A 283 33.28 1.99 -24.31
CA HIS A 283 33.28 3.20 -23.48
C HIS A 283 33.17 2.82 -22.00
N ASN A 284 33.81 3.62 -21.14
CA ASN A 284 33.89 3.39 -19.69
C ASN A 284 34.35 1.96 -19.33
N LEU A 285 35.59 1.65 -19.72
CA LEU A 285 36.17 0.31 -19.68
C LEU A 285 36.12 -0.38 -18.30
N ALA A 286 36.27 0.39 -17.22
CA ALA A 286 36.20 -0.12 -15.85
C ALA A 286 34.79 -0.64 -15.52
N GLU A 287 33.75 0.15 -15.79
CA GLU A 287 32.37 -0.27 -15.59
C GLU A 287 32.01 -1.45 -16.51
N TYR A 288 32.45 -1.42 -17.77
CA TYR A 288 32.27 -2.54 -18.69
C TYR A 288 32.82 -3.85 -18.10
N GLY A 289 34.09 -3.83 -17.67
CA GLY A 289 34.76 -5.00 -17.09
C GLY A 289 34.05 -5.52 -15.84
N GLN A 290 33.62 -4.61 -14.96
CA GLN A 290 32.89 -4.99 -13.75
C GLN A 290 31.56 -5.70 -14.08
N ASN A 291 30.79 -5.17 -15.04
CA ASN A 291 29.53 -5.81 -15.44
C ASN A 291 29.75 -7.14 -16.16
N LEU A 292 30.81 -7.26 -16.96
CA LEU A 292 31.17 -8.50 -17.61
C LEU A 292 31.57 -9.58 -16.59
N ALA A 293 32.41 -9.24 -15.62
CA ALA A 293 32.79 -10.16 -14.54
C ALA A 293 31.57 -10.59 -13.70
N ALA A 294 30.65 -9.66 -13.41
CA ALA A 294 29.39 -9.97 -12.75
C ALA A 294 28.52 -10.91 -13.61
N ALA A 295 28.46 -10.69 -14.92
CA ALA A 295 27.68 -11.53 -15.84
C ALA A 295 28.24 -12.96 -15.88
N LEU A 296 29.56 -13.12 -16.00
CA LEU A 296 30.24 -14.42 -15.97
C LEU A 296 29.92 -15.20 -14.69
N THR A 297 29.88 -14.50 -13.55
CA THR A 297 29.49 -15.09 -12.27
C THR A 297 28.01 -15.50 -12.27
N ALA A 298 27.10 -14.63 -12.74
CA ALA A 298 25.67 -14.89 -12.74
C ALA A 298 25.26 -16.08 -13.63
N ILE A 299 25.95 -16.26 -14.77
CA ILE A 299 25.67 -17.35 -15.72
C ILE A 299 26.34 -18.68 -15.34
N GLN A 300 27.28 -18.68 -14.39
CA GLN A 300 28.01 -19.86 -14.00
C GLN A 300 27.04 -20.97 -13.56
N GLY A 301 27.16 -22.16 -14.16
CA GLY A 301 26.29 -23.30 -13.87
C GLY A 301 24.80 -23.04 -14.13
N ASN A 302 24.44 -22.07 -14.98
CA ASN A 302 23.07 -21.61 -15.19
C ASN A 302 22.39 -21.10 -13.89
N GLY A 303 23.17 -20.59 -12.92
CA GLY A 303 22.67 -20.19 -11.61
C GLY A 303 21.55 -19.16 -11.67
N PHE A 304 21.76 -18.05 -12.39
CA PHE A 304 20.72 -17.03 -12.57
C PHE A 304 19.46 -17.59 -13.25
N LEU A 305 19.63 -18.29 -14.39
CA LEU A 305 18.50 -18.81 -15.16
C LEU A 305 17.69 -19.84 -14.36
N THR A 306 18.35 -20.67 -13.55
CA THR A 306 17.69 -21.61 -12.63
C THR A 306 16.79 -20.88 -11.63
N LYS A 307 17.29 -19.78 -11.04
CA LYS A 307 16.50 -18.97 -10.11
C LYS A 307 15.36 -18.24 -10.83
N LEU A 308 15.62 -17.64 -11.99
CA LEU A 308 14.60 -17.00 -12.80
C LEU A 308 13.49 -17.99 -13.19
N ASN A 309 13.83 -19.22 -13.55
CA ASN A 309 12.83 -20.23 -13.89
C ASN A 309 11.97 -20.63 -12.68
N ARG A 310 12.51 -20.65 -11.46
CA ARG A 310 11.71 -20.81 -10.23
C ARG A 310 10.75 -19.65 -10.03
N VAL A 311 11.18 -18.42 -10.30
CA VAL A 311 10.29 -17.24 -10.26
C VAL A 311 9.19 -17.36 -11.31
N ARG A 312 9.54 -17.70 -12.56
CA ARG A 312 8.61 -17.85 -13.68
C ARG A 312 7.53 -18.91 -13.42
N GLN A 313 7.85 -19.99 -12.71
CA GLN A 313 6.87 -21.00 -12.30
C GLN A 313 5.78 -20.46 -11.35
N ARG A 314 6.06 -19.33 -10.67
CA ARG A 314 5.14 -18.66 -9.75
C ARG A 314 4.43 -17.46 -10.38
N ILE A 315 4.70 -17.18 -11.66
CA ILE A 315 4.07 -16.12 -12.44
C ILE A 315 3.15 -16.77 -13.48
N ASN A 316 1.95 -16.22 -13.66
CA ASN A 316 1.01 -16.71 -14.67
C ASN A 316 0.43 -15.55 -15.50
N ARG A 317 -0.53 -15.86 -16.37
CA ARG A 317 -1.20 -14.86 -17.23
C ARG A 317 -1.99 -13.77 -16.46
N ASN A 318 -2.30 -14.05 -15.20
CA ASN A 318 -3.07 -13.17 -14.32
C ASN A 318 -2.14 -12.28 -13.47
N SER A 319 -0.88 -12.67 -13.30
CA SER A 319 0.12 -11.89 -12.57
C SER A 319 0.35 -10.51 -13.20
N LYS A 320 0.66 -9.53 -12.36
CA LYS A 320 0.92 -8.13 -12.72
C LYS A 320 2.26 -7.67 -12.19
N ILE A 321 2.98 -6.89 -12.99
CA ILE A 321 4.20 -6.19 -12.57
C ILE A 321 4.01 -4.71 -12.87
N ASP A 322 3.85 -3.90 -11.82
CA ASP A 322 3.76 -2.46 -11.94
C ASP A 322 5.14 -1.84 -11.71
N ILE A 323 5.65 -1.16 -12.72
CA ILE A 323 6.87 -0.36 -12.60
C ILE A 323 6.47 1.06 -12.24
N ARG A 324 7.06 1.57 -11.17
CA ARG A 324 6.93 2.93 -10.67
C ARG A 324 8.28 3.61 -10.88
N GLY A 325 8.29 4.65 -11.70
CA GLY A 325 9.47 5.31 -12.23
C GLY A 325 9.10 6.19 -13.40
N CYS A 326 9.87 7.25 -13.64
CA CYS A 326 9.49 8.29 -14.59
C CYS A 326 9.30 7.74 -16.01
N GLN A 327 8.09 7.90 -16.57
CA GLN A 327 7.78 7.70 -17.99
C GLN A 327 8.06 6.32 -18.63
N VAL A 328 8.32 5.25 -17.86
CA VAL A 328 8.61 3.91 -18.42
C VAL A 328 7.50 3.38 -19.33
N GLY A 329 6.26 3.77 -19.09
CA GLY A 329 5.10 3.42 -19.92
C GLY A 329 5.11 4.00 -21.33
N ARG A 330 6.06 4.90 -21.64
CA ARG A 330 6.27 5.43 -22.99
C ARG A 330 7.12 4.51 -23.88
N ASP A 331 7.84 3.53 -23.30
CA ASP A 331 8.59 2.52 -24.06
C ASP A 331 7.92 1.15 -23.98
N PRO A 332 7.02 0.81 -24.94
CA PRO A 332 6.34 -0.47 -24.95
C PRO A 332 7.30 -1.65 -25.16
N GLU A 333 8.42 -1.47 -25.84
CA GLU A 333 9.38 -2.55 -26.09
C GLU A 333 10.16 -2.92 -24.82
N PHE A 334 10.47 -1.93 -23.98
CA PHE A 334 11.05 -2.17 -22.66
C PHE A 334 10.09 -2.97 -21.76
N LEU A 335 8.80 -2.58 -21.72
CA LEU A 335 7.78 -3.32 -20.96
C LEU A 335 7.61 -4.76 -21.48
N GLN A 336 7.63 -4.95 -22.80
CA GLN A 336 7.58 -6.28 -23.42
C GLN A 336 8.81 -7.14 -23.08
N ALA A 337 10.01 -6.55 -23.01
CA ALA A 337 11.21 -7.26 -22.60
C ALA A 337 11.12 -7.75 -21.14
N MET A 338 10.59 -6.91 -20.23
CA MET A 338 10.31 -7.34 -18.85
C MET A 338 9.23 -8.41 -18.78
N GLN A 339 8.20 -8.31 -19.61
CA GLN A 339 7.16 -9.33 -19.71
C GLN A 339 7.76 -10.68 -20.17
N LYS A 340 8.66 -10.68 -21.15
CA LYS A 340 9.39 -11.87 -21.60
C LYS A 340 10.32 -12.42 -20.50
N PHE A 341 10.96 -11.54 -19.75
CA PHE A 341 11.84 -11.91 -18.65
C PHE A 341 11.10 -12.68 -17.55
N PHE A 342 9.94 -12.22 -17.10
CA PHE A 342 9.16 -12.90 -16.05
C PHE A 342 8.17 -13.96 -16.55
N GLY A 343 7.88 -14.00 -17.85
CA GLY A 343 7.00 -15.01 -18.45
C GLY A 343 7.71 -16.34 -18.74
N THR A 344 6.93 -17.41 -18.85
CA THR A 344 7.43 -18.73 -19.32
C THR A 344 7.27 -18.88 -20.83
N ASN A 345 6.22 -18.30 -21.42
CA ASN A 345 5.99 -18.31 -22.87
C ASN A 345 5.03 -17.16 -23.27
N ALA A 346 4.68 -17.08 -24.55
CA ALA A 346 3.82 -16.02 -25.11
C ALA A 346 2.41 -15.95 -24.48
N THR A 347 1.92 -17.07 -23.93
CA THR A 347 0.56 -17.19 -23.35
C THR A 347 0.55 -17.15 -21.81
N VAL A 348 1.67 -17.47 -21.17
CA VAL A 348 1.85 -17.47 -19.71
C VAL A 348 2.92 -16.45 -19.35
N ARG A 349 2.51 -15.18 -19.37
CA ARG A 349 3.34 -14.02 -19.05
C ARG A 349 2.52 -12.98 -18.27
N PRO A 350 3.13 -12.25 -17.33
CA PRO A 350 2.42 -11.26 -16.54
C PRO A 350 2.02 -10.07 -17.44
N ALA A 351 1.03 -9.28 -17.03
CA ALA A 351 0.94 -7.94 -17.59
C ALA A 351 1.99 -7.04 -16.92
N VAL A 352 2.73 -6.27 -17.71
CA VAL A 352 3.70 -5.30 -17.21
C VAL A 352 3.23 -3.92 -17.58
N SER A 353 3.19 -3.02 -16.61
CA SER A 353 2.71 -1.66 -16.80
C SER A 353 3.66 -0.65 -16.17
N GLY A 354 3.51 0.61 -16.58
CA GLY A 354 4.13 1.73 -15.90
C GLY A 354 3.54 3.05 -16.38
N PRO A 355 3.82 4.15 -15.65
CA PRO A 355 3.31 5.47 -15.99
C PRO A 355 3.90 5.97 -17.32
N GLN A 356 3.10 6.67 -18.10
CA GLN A 356 3.63 7.44 -19.23
C GLN A 356 4.21 8.78 -18.79
N TRP A 357 3.99 9.20 -17.54
CA TRP A 357 4.28 10.56 -17.07
C TRP A 357 5.27 10.56 -15.90
N PHE A 358 5.67 11.73 -15.44
CA PHE A 358 6.49 11.86 -14.23
C PHE A 358 5.66 11.60 -12.99
N GLN A 359 6.35 11.19 -11.94
CA GLN A 359 5.81 10.55 -10.78
C GLN A 359 6.39 11.27 -9.55
N HIS A 360 5.54 11.92 -8.75
CA HIS A 360 5.95 12.67 -7.55
C HIS A 360 5.10 12.28 -6.33
N PHE A 361 5.63 12.52 -5.13
CA PHE A 361 4.91 12.35 -3.86
C PHE A 361 4.62 13.73 -3.27
N ASN A 362 3.37 14.17 -3.31
CA ASN A 362 3.02 15.54 -2.94
C ASN A 362 2.94 15.73 -1.42
N ALA A 363 3.26 16.95 -0.99
CA ALA A 363 2.78 17.44 0.29
C ALA A 363 1.29 17.78 0.16
N ILE A 364 0.45 17.27 1.07
CA ILE A 364 -0.93 17.76 1.13
C ILE A 364 -0.95 19.08 1.90
N GLY A 365 -1.52 20.11 1.26
CA GLY A 365 -1.89 21.34 1.92
C GLY A 365 -2.89 21.10 3.04
N ASN A 366 -2.85 21.92 4.08
CA ASN A 366 -3.70 21.74 5.25
C ASN A 366 -4.49 22.97 5.61
N ILE A 367 -5.64 22.74 6.20
CA ILE A 367 -6.36 23.81 6.89
C ILE A 367 -5.76 23.98 8.29
N THR A 368 -5.23 25.16 8.55
CA THR A 368 -4.83 25.59 9.89
C THR A 368 -6.07 25.97 10.72
N GLY A 369 -6.05 25.68 12.03
CA GLY A 369 -7.14 26.07 12.94
C GLY A 369 -8.30 25.07 13.07
N LEU A 370 -8.23 23.89 12.45
CA LEU A 370 -9.18 22.79 12.67
C LEU A 370 -8.89 22.00 13.94
N ASN A 371 -8.81 22.69 15.07
CA ASN A 371 -8.54 22.13 16.41
C ASN A 371 -9.69 22.40 17.41
N SER A 372 -10.83 22.90 16.92
CA SER A 372 -11.98 23.26 17.75
C SER A 372 -13.31 23.14 16.98
N ASN A 373 -14.40 23.01 17.73
CA ASN A 373 -15.76 23.04 17.18
C ASN A 373 -16.04 24.31 16.35
N ALA A 374 -15.48 25.46 16.76
CA ALA A 374 -15.62 26.73 16.05
C ALA A 374 -14.94 26.69 14.67
N GLY A 375 -13.72 26.14 14.59
CA GLY A 375 -13.02 25.97 13.31
C GLY A 375 -13.80 25.08 12.34
N ILE A 376 -14.38 23.98 12.83
CA ILE A 376 -15.21 23.08 12.00
C ILE A 376 -16.50 23.79 11.57
N GLY A 377 -17.13 24.57 12.47
CA GLY A 377 -18.30 25.38 12.14
C GLY A 377 -18.01 26.40 11.04
N THR A 378 -16.88 27.10 11.10
CA THR A 378 -16.44 28.03 10.06
C THR A 378 -16.23 27.32 8.73
N LEU A 379 -15.55 26.17 8.71
CA LEU A 379 -15.35 25.38 7.50
C LEU A 379 -16.68 24.94 6.88
N PHE A 380 -17.61 24.44 7.69
CA PHE A 380 -18.92 23.96 7.23
C PHE A 380 -19.82 25.08 6.69
N ASN A 381 -19.80 26.26 7.33
CA ASN A 381 -20.68 27.38 7.00
C ASN A 381 -20.14 28.27 5.90
N ASN A 382 -18.82 28.53 5.89
CA ASN A 382 -18.18 29.52 5.02
C ASN A 382 -17.32 28.88 3.92
N GLY A 383 -16.93 27.61 4.07
CA GLY A 383 -15.97 26.95 3.19
C GLY A 383 -14.52 27.32 3.51
N PHE A 384 -13.64 27.05 2.56
CA PHE A 384 -12.21 27.38 2.62
C PHE A 384 -11.69 27.61 1.21
N ALA A 385 -11.27 28.83 0.87
CA ALA A 385 -10.85 29.20 -0.48
C ALA A 385 -9.78 28.22 -1.02
N PRO A 386 -9.93 27.71 -2.27
CA PRO A 386 -10.88 28.13 -3.30
C PRO A 386 -12.29 27.50 -3.21
N TYR A 387 -12.57 26.68 -2.20
CA TYR A 387 -13.83 25.96 -2.04
C TYR A 387 -14.85 26.78 -1.25
N ASN A 388 -16.06 26.90 -1.78
CA ASN A 388 -17.18 27.45 -1.03
C ASN A 388 -17.80 26.41 -0.09
N ALA A 389 -18.68 26.85 0.81
CA ALA A 389 -19.32 25.99 1.80
C ALA A 389 -20.11 24.81 1.20
N VAL A 390 -20.75 25.01 0.03
CA VAL A 390 -21.52 23.96 -0.65
C VAL A 390 -20.60 22.84 -1.10
N GLN A 391 -19.48 23.18 -1.75
CA GLN A 391 -18.47 22.22 -2.19
C GLN A 391 -17.87 21.46 -1.01
N VAL A 392 -17.51 22.16 0.07
CA VAL A 392 -16.98 21.52 1.28
C VAL A 392 -17.97 20.50 1.85
N ARG A 393 -19.25 20.85 1.96
CA ARG A 393 -20.29 19.93 2.44
C ARG A 393 -20.43 18.73 1.51
N GLN A 394 -20.50 18.94 0.20
CA GLN A 394 -20.60 17.84 -0.76
C GLN A 394 -19.41 16.87 -0.66
N HIS A 395 -18.18 17.38 -0.60
CA HIS A 395 -16.99 16.56 -0.43
C HIS A 395 -17.02 15.77 0.89
N PHE A 396 -17.44 16.41 1.98
CA PHE A 396 -17.64 15.73 3.26
C PHE A 396 -18.71 14.64 3.20
N GLU A 397 -19.87 14.90 2.59
CA GLU A 397 -20.98 13.94 2.49
C GLU A 397 -20.55 12.66 1.77
N ASN A 398 -19.77 12.79 0.69
CA ASN A 398 -19.20 11.65 -0.02
C ASN A 398 -18.34 10.81 0.93
N TRP A 399 -17.36 11.43 1.59
CA TRP A 399 -16.47 10.72 2.52
C TRP A 399 -17.21 10.07 3.69
N ALA A 400 -18.10 10.81 4.35
CA ALA A 400 -18.88 10.30 5.47
C ALA A 400 -19.70 9.07 5.09
N THR A 401 -20.30 9.07 3.90
CA THR A 401 -21.04 7.93 3.35
C THR A 401 -20.14 6.72 3.13
N GLY A 402 -18.93 6.91 2.58
CA GLY A 402 -17.97 5.82 2.34
C GLY A 402 -17.49 5.14 3.60
N PHE A 403 -17.32 5.90 4.68
CA PHE A 403 -17.00 5.33 5.99
C PHE A 403 -18.22 4.73 6.71
N GLY A 404 -19.44 4.92 6.19
CA GLY A 404 -20.68 4.53 6.85
C GLY A 404 -21.09 5.44 8.00
N ILE A 405 -20.49 6.64 8.12
CA ILE A 405 -20.85 7.64 9.13
C ILE A 405 -22.08 8.43 8.65
N THR A 406 -23.24 7.78 8.81
CA THR A 406 -24.54 8.33 8.39
C THR A 406 -25.23 9.12 9.51
N ALA A 407 -26.39 9.69 9.20
CA ALA A 407 -27.25 10.32 10.21
C ALA A 407 -27.64 9.37 11.36
N ALA A 408 -27.67 8.05 11.12
CA ALA A 408 -27.99 7.05 12.14
C ALA A 408 -26.99 7.06 13.31
N HIS A 409 -25.73 7.46 13.10
CA HIS A 409 -24.78 7.65 14.20
C HIS A 409 -25.23 8.78 15.14
N LEU A 410 -25.63 9.93 14.59
CA LEU A 410 -26.08 11.05 15.42
C LEU A 410 -27.39 10.70 16.13
N THR A 411 -28.36 10.08 15.43
CA THR A 411 -29.61 9.60 16.05
C THR A 411 -29.34 8.62 17.19
N PHE A 412 -28.44 7.65 16.98
CA PHE A 412 -28.03 6.73 18.04
C PHE A 412 -27.50 7.48 19.26
N TRP A 413 -26.57 8.43 19.07
CA TRP A 413 -26.01 9.18 20.19
C TRP A 413 -27.03 10.09 20.86
N GLN A 414 -27.94 10.72 20.11
CA GLN A 414 -29.05 11.49 20.65
C GLN A 414 -29.95 10.64 21.54
N GLU A 415 -30.31 9.44 21.09
CA GLU A 415 -31.08 8.49 21.89
C GLU A 415 -30.32 8.06 23.14
N LYS A 416 -29.05 7.65 23.01
CA LYS A 416 -28.30 7.05 24.13
C LYS A 416 -27.90 8.08 25.17
N LEU A 417 -27.50 9.28 24.74
CA LEU A 417 -27.22 10.41 25.64
C LEU A 417 -28.50 11.03 26.19
N GLY A 418 -29.65 10.79 25.55
CA GLY A 418 -30.98 11.17 26.05
C GLY A 418 -31.51 10.28 27.18
N LEU A 419 -30.90 9.12 27.43
CA LEU A 419 -31.30 8.21 28.51
C LEU A 419 -31.14 8.83 29.92
N ASN A 420 -31.72 8.17 30.91
CA ASN A 420 -31.37 8.40 32.31
C ASN A 420 -29.91 8.01 32.56
N ALA A 421 -29.22 8.72 33.46
CA ALA A 421 -27.81 8.49 33.73
C ALA A 421 -27.52 7.07 34.24
N LEU A 422 -28.46 6.44 34.96
CA LEU A 422 -28.34 5.04 35.39
C LEU A 422 -28.27 4.09 34.20
N THR A 423 -29.25 4.17 33.29
CA THR A 423 -29.36 3.31 32.10
C THR A 423 -28.19 3.53 31.14
N PHE A 424 -27.75 4.78 30.95
CA PHE A 424 -26.56 5.08 30.14
C PHE A 424 -25.29 4.48 30.77
N SER A 425 -25.12 4.61 32.09
CA SER A 425 -23.92 4.15 32.80
C SER A 425 -23.81 2.63 32.88
N ALA A 426 -24.91 1.90 32.66
CA ALA A 426 -24.90 0.44 32.54
C ALA A 426 -24.21 -0.06 31.25
N LEU A 427 -23.90 0.83 30.30
CA LEU A 427 -23.16 0.54 29.05
C LEU A 427 -23.74 -0.54 28.12
N GLN A 428 -24.96 -1.03 28.38
CA GLN A 428 -25.60 -2.06 27.54
C GLN A 428 -25.73 -1.65 26.06
N TRP A 429 -25.82 -0.34 25.81
CA TRP A 429 -25.94 0.23 24.47
C TRP A 429 -24.69 0.08 23.59
N ARG A 430 -23.50 -0.18 24.16
CA ARG A 430 -22.22 -0.18 23.40
C ARG A 430 -22.15 -1.25 22.32
N ASN A 431 -22.89 -2.35 22.49
CA ASN A 431 -22.95 -3.43 21.51
C ASN A 431 -23.84 -3.09 20.30
N ASN A 432 -24.61 -2.00 20.40
CA ASN A 432 -25.56 -1.55 19.38
C ASN A 432 -25.05 -0.31 18.64
N LEU A 433 -23.73 -0.03 18.69
CA LEU A 433 -23.14 1.04 17.91
C LEU A 433 -23.46 0.83 16.42
N PRO A 434 -23.90 1.88 15.68
CA PRO A 434 -24.17 1.74 14.27
C PRO A 434 -22.94 1.24 13.51
N ALA A 435 -23.17 0.32 12.58
CA ALA A 435 -22.12 -0.29 11.79
C ALA A 435 -21.47 0.74 10.85
N THR A 436 -20.16 0.65 10.71
CA THR A 436 -19.38 1.41 9.73
C THR A 436 -19.04 0.52 8.54
N THR A 437 -18.88 1.11 7.36
CA THR A 437 -18.46 0.37 6.16
C THR A 437 -17.01 -0.09 6.29
N ILE A 438 -16.17 0.73 6.92
CA ILE A 438 -14.75 0.46 7.18
C ILE A 438 -14.55 0.45 8.71
N PRO A 439 -13.73 -0.45 9.27
CA PRO A 439 -13.34 -0.41 10.68
C PRO A 439 -12.85 0.97 11.13
N VAL A 440 -13.55 1.59 12.10
CA VAL A 440 -13.14 2.86 12.71
C VAL A 440 -12.58 2.61 14.10
N THR A 441 -11.25 2.62 14.25
CA THR A 441 -10.52 2.26 15.48
C THR A 441 -11.08 2.94 16.73
N ARG A 442 -11.33 4.26 16.67
CA ARG A 442 -11.82 5.03 17.83
C ARG A 442 -13.23 4.61 18.26
N LEU A 443 -14.07 4.19 17.31
CA LEU A 443 -15.42 3.73 17.58
C LEU A 443 -15.41 2.28 18.09
N GLN A 444 -14.65 1.40 17.45
CA GLN A 444 -14.54 -0.01 17.85
C GLN A 444 -13.98 -0.17 19.26
N ALA A 445 -13.01 0.67 19.65
CA ALA A 445 -12.43 0.67 20.98
C ALA A 445 -13.41 1.03 22.11
N ILE A 446 -14.62 1.53 21.81
CA ILE A 446 -15.67 1.78 22.81
C ILE A 446 -16.27 0.46 23.34
N SER A 447 -16.40 -0.55 22.48
CA SER A 447 -17.07 -1.81 22.82
C SER A 447 -16.40 -2.59 23.95
N SER A 448 -15.07 -2.55 24.03
CA SER A 448 -14.26 -3.27 25.02
C SER A 448 -13.67 -2.37 26.13
N ALA A 449 -13.89 -1.06 26.07
CA ALA A 449 -13.34 -0.10 27.03
C ALA A 449 -13.99 -0.21 28.43
N SER A 450 -13.19 0.14 29.46
CA SER A 450 -13.71 0.35 30.82
C SER A 450 -14.68 1.54 30.85
N PHE A 451 -15.53 1.65 31.88
CA PHE A 451 -16.46 2.79 32.00
C PHE A 451 -15.74 4.15 31.93
N ARG A 452 -14.63 4.28 32.65
CA ARG A 452 -13.80 5.49 32.64
C ARG A 452 -13.26 5.80 31.24
N ASP A 453 -12.79 4.79 30.53
CA ASP A 453 -12.27 4.93 29.17
C ASP A 453 -13.39 5.26 28.17
N VAL A 454 -14.58 4.70 28.33
CA VAL A 454 -15.76 5.07 27.52
C VAL A 454 -16.07 6.56 27.70
N ILE A 455 -16.19 7.05 28.93
CA ILE A 455 -16.44 8.47 29.20
C ILE A 455 -15.33 9.35 28.60
N SER A 456 -14.07 8.99 28.82
CA SER A 456 -12.92 9.71 28.24
C SER A 456 -12.97 9.76 26.71
N ARG A 457 -13.29 8.63 26.06
CA ARG A 457 -13.44 8.55 24.60
C ARG A 457 -14.58 9.42 24.08
N LEU A 458 -15.73 9.38 24.73
CA LEU A 458 -16.88 10.21 24.35
C LEU A 458 -16.60 11.70 24.55
N ILE A 459 -15.92 12.10 25.63
CA ILE A 459 -15.44 13.48 25.83
C ILE A 459 -14.61 13.93 24.62
N ASN A 460 -13.68 13.08 24.17
CA ASN A 460 -12.79 13.40 23.06
C ASN A 460 -13.52 13.43 21.70
N ILE A 461 -14.41 12.47 21.45
CA ILE A 461 -15.19 12.35 20.21
C ILE A 461 -16.17 13.52 20.05
N PHE A 462 -16.84 13.93 21.12
CA PHE A 462 -17.82 15.01 21.06
C PHE A 462 -17.26 16.38 21.47
N GLN A 463 -15.97 16.45 21.80
CA GLN A 463 -15.32 17.66 22.32
C GLN A 463 -16.10 18.31 23.47
N THR A 464 -16.59 17.52 24.42
CA THR A 464 -17.47 18.01 25.50
C THR A 464 -16.76 19.13 26.28
N PRO A 465 -17.43 20.27 26.59
CA PRO A 465 -16.82 21.40 27.28
C PRO A 465 -16.19 21.00 28.61
N ALA A 466 -15.02 21.57 28.94
CA ALA A 466 -14.26 21.19 30.14
C ALA A 466 -15.07 21.30 31.44
N ALA A 467 -15.95 22.32 31.53
CA ALA A 467 -16.80 22.55 32.69
C ALA A 467 -17.82 21.42 32.95
N ASP A 468 -18.17 20.63 31.92
CA ASP A 468 -19.21 19.60 31.99
C ASP A 468 -18.64 18.18 32.01
N ARG A 469 -17.30 18.03 31.99
CA ARG A 469 -16.63 16.73 32.07
C ARG A 469 -16.69 16.19 33.50
N PRO A 470 -17.00 14.90 33.71
CA PRO A 470 -16.86 14.27 35.02
C PRO A 470 -15.37 14.24 35.40
N ASN A 471 -15.02 14.75 36.57
CA ASN A 471 -13.65 14.69 37.07
C ASN A 471 -13.33 13.30 37.66
N ASN A 472 -12.06 13.06 37.97
CA ASN A 472 -11.63 11.76 38.52
C ASN A 472 -12.35 11.39 39.82
N ALA A 473 -12.65 12.36 40.69
CA ALA A 473 -13.37 12.10 41.93
C ALA A 473 -14.80 11.62 41.67
N ALA A 474 -15.51 12.25 40.71
CA ALA A 474 -16.84 11.82 40.31
C ALA A 474 -16.83 10.41 39.71
N LEU A 475 -15.84 10.08 38.88
CA LEU A 475 -15.73 8.74 38.27
C LEU A 475 -15.42 7.66 39.32
N ASN A 476 -14.51 7.94 40.27
CA ASN A 476 -14.17 7.00 41.35
C ASN A 476 -15.36 6.68 42.26
N ILE A 477 -16.32 7.61 42.40
CA ILE A 477 -17.57 7.39 43.15
C ILE A 477 -18.52 6.44 42.39
N VAL A 478 -18.46 6.40 41.06
CA VAL A 478 -19.31 5.56 40.21
C VAL A 478 -18.75 4.15 40.04
N ASP A 479 -17.43 3.99 40.00
CA ASP A 479 -16.75 2.69 39.81
C ASP A 479 -17.30 1.54 40.67
N PRO A 480 -17.50 1.68 42.01
CA PRO A 480 -18.06 0.60 42.84
C PRO A 480 -19.52 0.27 42.53
N LEU A 481 -20.24 1.12 41.79
CA LEU A 481 -21.65 0.93 41.43
C LEU A 481 -21.80 0.12 40.13
N LEU A 482 -20.78 0.09 39.27
CA LEU A 482 -20.82 -0.51 37.93
C LEU A 482 -21.39 -1.94 37.88
N PRO A 483 -21.03 -2.87 38.81
CA PRO A 483 -21.57 -4.23 38.76
C PRO A 483 -23.09 -4.33 38.91
N ASN A 484 -23.72 -3.35 39.57
CA ASN A 484 -25.15 -3.37 39.88
C ASN A 484 -26.00 -2.51 38.93
N LEU A 485 -25.37 -1.60 38.19
CA LEU A 485 -26.02 -0.60 37.33
C LEU A 485 -27.00 -1.20 36.32
N SER A 486 -26.65 -2.33 35.71
CA SER A 486 -27.53 -3.06 34.79
C SER A 486 -28.80 -3.55 35.49
N THR A 487 -28.65 -4.23 36.63
CA THR A 487 -29.77 -4.74 37.42
C THR A 487 -30.67 -3.62 37.90
N TRP A 488 -30.08 -2.55 38.43
CA TRP A 488 -30.82 -1.38 38.92
C TRP A 488 -31.55 -0.65 37.80
N ALA A 489 -30.97 -0.52 36.61
CA ALA A 489 -31.67 0.04 35.46
C ALA A 489 -32.91 -0.80 35.10
N THR A 490 -32.77 -2.12 35.01
CA THR A 490 -33.90 -3.03 34.73
C THR A 490 -34.98 -2.95 35.81
N GLN A 491 -34.59 -2.94 37.09
CA GLN A 491 -35.53 -2.82 38.20
C GLN A 491 -36.28 -1.48 38.18
N LEU A 492 -35.56 -0.39 37.91
CA LEU A 492 -36.12 0.96 37.86
C LEU A 492 -36.99 1.20 36.62
N ASP A 493 -36.75 0.50 35.51
CA ASP A 493 -37.55 0.59 34.29
C ASP A 493 -38.68 -0.46 34.20
N ALA A 494 -38.73 -1.43 35.12
CA ALA A 494 -39.79 -2.42 35.19
C ALA A 494 -41.17 -1.74 35.35
N ALA A 495 -42.14 -2.16 34.52
CA ALA A 495 -43.49 -1.62 34.55
C ALA A 495 -44.22 -2.05 35.83
N VAL A 496 -44.79 -1.08 36.54
CA VAL A 496 -45.63 -1.33 37.70
C VAL A 496 -47.05 -1.63 37.22
N SER A 497 -47.43 -2.92 37.22
CA SER A 497 -48.75 -3.37 36.75
C SER A 497 -49.89 -2.67 37.51
N ALA A 498 -50.96 -2.31 36.80
CA ALA A 498 -52.18 -1.79 37.43
C ALA A 498 -52.84 -2.82 38.38
N THR A 499 -52.52 -4.10 38.23
CA THR A 499 -53.04 -5.21 39.05
C THR A 499 -51.96 -5.82 39.95
N ALA A 500 -50.89 -5.07 40.26
CA ALA A 500 -49.81 -5.56 41.11
C ALA A 500 -50.33 -5.93 42.51
N THR A 501 -49.93 -7.11 42.99
CA THR A 501 -50.27 -7.60 44.34
C THR A 501 -49.50 -6.82 45.42
N PRO A 502 -49.96 -6.83 46.69
CA PRO A 502 -49.24 -6.17 47.78
C PRO A 502 -47.76 -6.59 47.89
N SER A 503 -47.46 -7.89 47.73
CA SER A 503 -46.08 -8.40 47.74
C SER A 503 -45.24 -7.78 46.63
N GLN A 504 -45.77 -7.71 45.40
CA GLN A 504 -45.06 -7.12 44.26
C GLN A 504 -44.81 -5.61 44.46
N LEU A 505 -45.76 -4.88 45.07
CA LEU A 505 -45.57 -3.47 45.40
C LEU A 505 -44.46 -3.30 46.45
N THR A 506 -44.41 -4.17 47.46
CA THR A 506 -43.32 -4.19 48.46
C THR A 506 -41.96 -4.50 47.81
N ASP A 507 -41.91 -5.43 46.86
CA ASP A 507 -40.68 -5.75 46.13
C ASP A 507 -40.19 -4.55 45.30
N HIS A 508 -41.09 -3.87 44.58
CA HIS A 508 -40.76 -2.62 43.88
C HIS A 508 -40.24 -1.54 44.85
N PHE A 509 -40.91 -1.34 45.99
CA PHE A 509 -40.47 -0.39 47.00
C PHE A 509 -39.05 -0.70 47.50
N ASN A 510 -38.79 -1.95 47.87
CA ASN A 510 -37.48 -2.38 48.39
C ASN A 510 -36.39 -2.22 47.33
N ASN A 511 -36.68 -2.54 46.07
CA ASN A 511 -35.77 -2.32 44.96
C ASN A 511 -35.46 -0.82 44.78
N TYR A 512 -36.47 0.04 44.74
CA TYR A 512 -36.27 1.49 44.57
C TYR A 512 -35.53 2.10 45.77
N LYS A 513 -35.85 1.68 46.99
CA LYS A 513 -35.12 2.08 48.20
C LYS A 513 -33.64 1.70 48.09
N ASN A 514 -33.34 0.46 47.71
CA ASN A 514 -31.97 -0.01 47.54
C ASN A 514 -31.20 0.83 46.51
N VAL A 515 -31.81 1.10 45.35
CA VAL A 515 -31.20 1.96 44.31
C VAL A 515 -30.98 3.37 44.86
N TYR A 516 -31.98 3.97 45.51
CA TYR A 516 -31.89 5.31 46.08
C TYR A 516 -30.74 5.45 47.08
N GLU A 517 -30.63 4.52 48.04
CA GLU A 517 -29.59 4.57 49.07
C GLU A 517 -28.17 4.43 48.49
N HIS A 518 -28.01 3.69 47.38
CA HIS A 518 -26.74 3.61 46.66
C HIS A 518 -26.46 4.81 45.75
N MET A 519 -27.49 5.54 45.30
CA MET A 519 -27.35 6.70 44.42
C MET A 519 -27.17 8.02 45.18
N ASP A 520 -27.63 8.13 46.42
CA ASP A 520 -27.50 9.34 47.24
C ASP A 520 -26.18 9.34 48.02
N ASN A 521 -25.30 10.28 47.68
CA ASN A 521 -23.96 10.41 48.29
C ASN A 521 -23.97 10.59 49.80
N ARG A 522 -25.09 11.02 50.40
CA ARG A 522 -25.19 11.22 51.85
C ARG A 522 -25.15 9.90 52.63
N PHE A 523 -25.50 8.76 52.02
CA PHE A 523 -25.43 7.45 52.68
C PHE A 523 -24.01 6.90 52.83
N THR A 524 -23.01 7.49 52.15
CA THR A 524 -21.59 7.15 52.35
C THR A 524 -20.87 8.05 53.35
N GLY A 525 -21.52 9.11 53.84
CA GLY A 525 -20.96 10.03 54.83
C GLY A 525 -21.30 9.63 56.26
N SER A 526 -20.81 10.42 57.22
CA SER A 526 -21.08 10.23 58.66
C SER A 526 -22.51 10.55 59.09
N ALA A 527 -23.33 11.17 58.21
CA ALA A 527 -24.72 11.50 58.49
C ALA A 527 -25.62 11.12 57.31
N SER A 528 -26.39 10.04 57.49
CA SER A 528 -27.47 9.66 56.56
C SER A 528 -28.56 10.73 56.49
N PRO A 529 -29.27 10.88 55.36
CA PRO A 529 -30.33 11.87 55.23
C PRO A 529 -31.47 11.62 56.23
N SER A 530 -32.01 12.69 56.81
CA SER A 530 -33.16 12.62 57.70
C SER A 530 -34.42 12.14 56.97
N ALA A 531 -35.45 11.71 57.70
CA ALA A 531 -36.71 11.22 57.10
C ALA A 531 -37.32 12.25 56.13
N ALA A 532 -37.29 13.54 56.46
CA ALA A 532 -37.80 14.62 55.61
C ALA A 532 -36.94 14.88 54.34
N GLN A 533 -35.69 14.41 54.33
CA GLN A 533 -34.74 14.60 53.23
C GLN A 533 -34.71 13.43 52.24
N ARG A 534 -35.42 12.34 52.53
CA ARG A 534 -35.48 11.14 51.71
C ARG A 534 -36.63 11.22 50.71
N ILE A 535 -36.34 10.92 49.44
CA ILE A 535 -37.38 10.79 48.42
C ILE A 535 -38.10 9.43 48.47
N ILE A 536 -37.41 8.41 48.99
CA ILE A 536 -37.96 7.09 49.28
C ILE A 536 -37.75 6.82 50.78
N PRO A 537 -38.85 6.67 51.55
CA PRO A 537 -38.79 6.41 52.99
C PRO A 537 -37.94 5.19 53.35
N ALA A 538 -37.48 5.13 54.60
CA ALA A 538 -36.71 3.97 55.08
C ALA A 538 -37.57 2.70 55.24
N THR A 539 -38.88 2.88 55.46
CA THR A 539 -39.89 1.83 55.61
C THR A 539 -41.07 2.09 54.66
N PRO A 540 -41.76 1.04 54.17
CA PRO A 540 -42.92 1.20 53.30
C PRO A 540 -44.03 2.02 53.98
N PRO A 541 -44.68 2.98 53.30
CA PRO A 541 -45.88 3.63 53.80
C PRO A 541 -47.02 2.62 54.09
N ALA A 542 -47.88 2.95 55.06
CA ALA A 542 -48.97 2.08 55.49
C ALA A 542 -49.99 1.76 54.37
N SER A 543 -50.12 2.63 53.36
CA SER A 543 -50.98 2.42 52.19
C SER A 543 -50.15 2.43 50.91
N LEU A 544 -49.43 1.33 50.65
CA LEU A 544 -48.65 1.17 49.43
C LEU A 544 -49.58 0.86 48.24
N THR A 545 -49.73 1.81 47.32
CA THR A 545 -50.56 1.67 46.11
C THR A 545 -49.69 1.66 44.86
N VAL A 546 -50.24 1.18 43.74
CA VAL A 546 -49.60 1.25 42.42
C VAL A 546 -49.16 2.69 42.09
N GLN A 547 -50.00 3.68 42.40
CA GLN A 547 -49.69 5.09 42.13
C GLN A 547 -48.50 5.57 42.97
N VAL A 548 -48.48 5.25 44.27
CA VAL A 548 -47.34 5.60 45.16
C VAL A 548 -46.02 5.02 44.65
N ILE A 549 -46.03 3.77 44.17
CA ILE A 549 -44.82 3.14 43.60
C ILE A 549 -44.38 3.83 42.30
N ARG A 550 -45.32 4.20 41.41
CA ARG A 550 -45.02 4.95 40.18
C ARG A 550 -44.48 6.37 40.50
N ASP A 551 -45.00 7.00 41.54
CA ASP A 551 -44.52 8.29 42.01
C ASP A 551 -43.08 8.18 42.55
N PHE A 552 -42.78 7.14 43.35
CA PHE A 552 -41.41 6.84 43.79
C PHE A 552 -40.47 6.52 42.62
N GLN A 553 -40.92 5.74 41.65
CA GLN A 553 -40.15 5.44 40.43
C GLN A 553 -39.77 6.74 39.69
N THR A 554 -40.74 7.64 39.52
CA THR A 554 -40.55 8.93 38.85
C THR A 554 -39.63 9.84 39.67
N ALA A 555 -39.85 9.95 40.97
CA ALA A 555 -39.02 10.75 41.89
C ALA A 555 -37.57 10.26 41.91
N LEU A 556 -37.35 8.94 41.92
CA LEU A 556 -36.01 8.35 41.89
C LEU A 556 -35.30 8.60 40.56
N LYS A 557 -35.97 8.43 39.42
CA LYS A 557 -35.42 8.78 38.10
C LYS A 557 -35.00 10.25 38.04
N ASN A 558 -35.86 11.15 38.52
CA ASN A 558 -35.56 12.58 38.61
C ASN A 558 -34.39 12.86 39.55
N PHE A 559 -34.33 12.18 40.71
CA PHE A 559 -33.25 12.36 41.67
C PHE A 559 -31.88 11.98 41.08
N ILE A 560 -31.81 10.83 40.42
CA ILE A 560 -30.58 10.33 39.79
C ILE A 560 -30.02 11.35 38.79
N ASP A 561 -30.88 11.96 37.98
CA ASP A 561 -30.45 12.86 36.91
C ASP A 561 -30.17 14.29 37.39
N THR A 562 -30.96 14.81 38.34
CA THR A 562 -31.01 16.26 38.62
C THR A 562 -30.54 16.64 40.02
N HIS A 563 -30.66 15.75 41.01
CA HIS A 563 -30.47 16.11 42.41
C HIS A 563 -29.00 16.30 42.74
N ALA A 564 -28.67 17.34 43.52
CA ALA A 564 -27.28 17.71 43.80
C ALA A 564 -26.46 16.60 44.49
N ASN A 565 -27.12 15.74 45.27
CA ASN A 565 -26.51 14.64 45.99
C ASN A 565 -26.46 13.31 45.20
N SER A 566 -26.97 13.26 43.98
CA SER A 566 -26.88 12.04 43.16
C SER A 566 -25.43 11.79 42.72
N ARG A 567 -24.98 10.54 42.87
CA ARG A 567 -23.68 10.05 42.36
C ARG A 567 -23.55 10.13 40.85
N LEU A 568 -24.66 10.04 40.14
CA LEU A 568 -24.70 10.05 38.67
C LEU A 568 -25.02 11.43 38.09
N ARG A 569 -25.28 12.46 38.90
CA ARG A 569 -25.49 13.83 38.40
C ARG A 569 -24.33 14.34 37.53
N PRO A 570 -23.04 14.12 37.86
CA PRO A 570 -21.94 14.50 36.98
C PRO A 570 -22.01 13.81 35.62
N ILE A 571 -22.43 12.54 35.57
CA ILE A 571 -22.63 11.80 34.33
C ILE A 571 -23.81 12.38 33.54
N LYS A 572 -24.93 12.72 34.19
CA LYS A 572 -26.06 13.36 33.51
C LYS A 572 -25.69 14.71 32.91
N ARG A 573 -24.96 15.54 33.66
CA ARG A 573 -24.45 16.83 33.18
C ARG A 573 -23.56 16.65 31.94
N PHE A 574 -22.65 15.69 31.99
CA PHE A 574 -21.85 15.29 30.84
C PHE A 574 -22.72 14.89 29.65
N MET A 575 -23.68 13.97 29.84
CA MET A 575 -24.58 13.51 28.77
C MET A 575 -25.35 14.66 28.12
N THR A 576 -25.89 15.59 28.93
CA THR A 576 -26.60 16.79 28.43
C THR A 576 -25.69 17.69 27.61
N ALA A 577 -24.46 17.93 28.06
CA ALA A 577 -23.50 18.74 27.32
C ALA A 577 -23.02 18.05 26.04
N THR A 578 -22.84 16.73 26.08
CA THR A 578 -22.42 15.90 24.93
C THR A 578 -23.52 15.80 23.88
N VAL A 579 -24.79 15.62 24.27
CA VAL A 579 -25.89 15.51 23.30
C VAL A 579 -26.10 16.82 22.54
N ALA A 580 -25.88 17.97 23.18
CA ALA A 580 -25.92 19.27 22.50
C ALA A 580 -24.92 19.35 21.32
N GLN A 581 -23.81 18.61 21.38
CA GLN A 581 -22.81 18.55 20.29
C GLN A 581 -23.28 17.76 19.06
N THR A 582 -24.43 17.09 19.16
CA THR A 582 -25.01 16.24 18.11
C THR A 582 -26.19 16.87 17.38
N GLN A 583 -26.60 18.09 17.73
CA GLN A 583 -27.90 18.65 17.34
C GLN A 583 -27.87 19.72 16.24
N ASP A 584 -26.72 20.34 15.98
CA ASP A 584 -26.61 21.39 14.95
C ASP A 584 -26.16 20.82 13.59
N ALA A 585 -26.23 21.66 12.54
CA ALA A 585 -25.90 21.24 11.18
C ALA A 585 -24.46 20.69 11.02
N PRO A 586 -23.40 21.29 11.62
CA PRO A 586 -22.04 20.75 11.54
C PRO A 586 -21.78 19.51 12.40
N ALA A 587 -22.72 19.06 13.24
CA ALA A 587 -22.52 17.99 14.20
C ALA A 587 -21.92 16.72 13.59
N ARG A 588 -22.39 16.33 12.40
CA ARG A 588 -21.91 15.11 11.72
C ARG A 588 -20.46 15.25 11.28
N MET A 589 -20.09 16.41 10.74
CA MET A 589 -18.71 16.72 10.35
C MET A 589 -17.80 16.76 11.57
N ARG A 590 -18.27 17.34 12.69
CA ARG A 590 -17.52 17.33 13.96
C ARG A 590 -17.28 15.92 14.47
N TYR A 591 -18.34 15.10 14.53
CA TYR A 591 -18.27 13.71 14.93
C TYR A 591 -17.28 12.92 14.05
N PHE A 592 -17.39 13.05 12.73
CA PHE A 592 -16.51 12.40 11.75
C PHE A 592 -15.04 12.78 11.94
N LEU A 593 -14.72 14.08 11.98
CA LEU A 593 -13.34 14.55 12.17
C LEU A 593 -12.79 14.15 13.55
N CYS A 594 -13.61 14.16 14.59
CA CYS A 594 -13.19 13.77 15.94
C CYS A 594 -13.04 12.26 16.13
N LEU A 595 -13.61 11.44 15.23
CA LEU A 595 -13.26 10.02 15.10
C LEU A 595 -11.87 9.80 14.45
N GLY A 596 -11.18 10.88 14.08
CA GLY A 596 -9.87 10.79 13.41
C GLY A 596 -10.00 10.39 11.95
N LEU A 597 -11.12 10.72 11.30
CA LEU A 597 -11.35 10.44 9.89
C LEU A 597 -11.02 11.68 9.04
N PRO A 598 -10.36 11.53 7.88
CA PRO A 598 -10.07 12.64 6.98
C PRO A 598 -11.18 12.82 5.94
N PHE A 599 -11.22 13.96 5.27
CA PHE A 599 -11.82 14.07 3.94
C PHE A 599 -11.02 15.00 3.04
N LEU A 600 -11.09 14.79 1.72
CA LEU A 600 -10.32 15.59 0.76
C LEU A 600 -11.20 16.65 0.11
N LEU A 601 -10.76 17.92 0.16
CA LEU A 601 -11.22 18.94 -0.77
C LEU A 601 -10.41 18.85 -2.05
N TYR A 602 -11.12 18.70 -3.15
CA TYR A 602 -10.51 18.32 -4.42
C TYR A 602 -10.98 19.23 -5.56
N ASN A 603 -10.03 19.79 -6.31
CA ASN A 603 -10.31 20.66 -7.45
C ASN A 603 -9.69 20.07 -8.72
N PRO A 604 -10.52 19.53 -9.64
CA PRO A 604 -10.04 18.89 -10.87
C PRO A 604 -9.37 19.82 -11.86
N ALA A 605 -9.67 21.12 -11.78
CA ALA A 605 -9.10 22.14 -12.63
C ALA A 605 -7.84 22.76 -12.02
N ALA A 606 -7.43 22.34 -10.82
CA ALA A 606 -6.26 22.91 -10.17
C ALA A 606 -4.96 22.56 -10.91
N THR A 607 -4.17 23.58 -11.18
CA THR A 607 -2.77 23.44 -11.62
C THR A 607 -1.83 23.36 -10.42
N ASN A 608 -2.15 24.05 -9.32
CA ASN A 608 -1.35 24.07 -8.09
C ASN A 608 -1.75 22.96 -7.10
N SER A 609 -0.78 22.21 -6.57
CA SER A 609 -0.97 21.19 -5.51
C SER A 609 -1.62 21.75 -4.25
N ASN A 610 -1.40 23.03 -3.94
CA ASN A 610 -1.99 23.71 -2.79
C ASN A 610 -3.52 23.83 -2.84
N HIS A 611 -4.15 23.53 -3.99
CA HIS A 611 -5.61 23.52 -4.08
C HIS A 611 -6.22 22.18 -3.66
N ASN A 612 -5.46 21.10 -3.53
CA ASN A 612 -5.99 19.83 -2.98
C ASN A 612 -5.63 19.74 -1.50
N ILE A 613 -6.65 19.65 -0.63
CA ILE A 613 -6.48 19.89 0.80
C ILE A 613 -7.11 18.74 1.59
N LEU A 614 -6.30 18.03 2.38
CA LEU A 614 -6.81 17.01 3.29
C LEU A 614 -7.26 17.69 4.57
N ILE A 615 -8.54 17.51 4.88
CA ILE A 615 -9.19 18.02 6.07
C ILE A 615 -9.02 17.00 7.16
N VAL A 616 -8.35 17.39 8.23
CA VAL A 616 -8.13 16.56 9.43
C VAL A 616 -8.37 17.41 10.67
N PHE A 617 -8.78 16.74 11.75
CA PHE A 617 -8.78 17.37 13.07
C PHE A 617 -7.34 17.42 13.62
N GLN A 618 -6.87 18.60 14.02
CA GLN A 618 -5.52 18.78 14.54
C GLN A 618 -5.50 18.84 16.07
N ASP A 619 -4.94 17.79 16.67
CA ASP A 619 -4.54 17.77 18.08
C ASP A 619 -3.20 18.47 18.28
N THR A 620 -3.06 19.15 19.43
CA THR A 620 -1.89 19.97 19.78
C THR A 620 -0.71 19.15 20.33
N ALA A 621 -0.94 17.96 20.90
CA ALA A 621 0.11 17.11 21.49
C ALA A 621 -0.29 15.62 21.54
N GLY A 622 0.68 14.72 21.84
CA GLY A 622 0.48 13.27 22.03
C GLY A 622 0.95 12.38 20.87
N ALA A 623 1.03 11.06 21.06
CA ALA A 623 1.29 10.08 19.99
C ALA A 623 -0.01 9.61 19.31
N ASP A 624 -1.10 9.52 20.07
CA ASP A 624 -2.44 9.09 19.62
C ASP A 624 -3.28 10.22 19.00
N ARG A 625 -2.63 11.09 18.24
CA ARG A 625 -3.29 12.27 17.64
C ARG A 625 -4.27 11.86 16.54
N ARG A 626 -5.44 12.51 16.49
CA ARG A 626 -6.47 12.29 15.47
C ARG A 626 -5.96 12.49 14.06
N GLN A 627 -5.05 13.45 13.83
CA GLN A 627 -4.45 13.61 12.50
C GLN A 627 -3.62 12.39 12.07
N ASN A 628 -3.04 11.62 12.98
CA ASN A 628 -2.28 10.42 12.62
C ASN A 628 -3.24 9.34 12.10
N ASP A 629 -4.34 9.10 12.82
CA ASP A 629 -5.38 8.19 12.37
C ASP A 629 -5.94 8.65 11.01
N ALA A 630 -6.17 9.95 10.86
CA ALA A 630 -6.72 10.52 9.64
C ALA A 630 -5.79 10.29 8.44
N ILE A 631 -4.47 10.48 8.60
CA ILE A 631 -3.49 10.19 7.55
C ILE A 631 -3.47 8.68 7.22
N LYS A 632 -3.59 7.80 8.21
CA LYS A 632 -3.66 6.34 7.97
C LYS A 632 -4.89 5.97 7.15
N TYR A 633 -6.07 6.50 7.49
CA TYR A 633 -7.28 6.29 6.71
C TYR A 633 -7.16 6.86 5.30
N TRP A 634 -6.56 8.05 5.15
CA TRP A 634 -6.30 8.65 3.85
C TRP A 634 -5.43 7.75 2.99
N ILE A 635 -4.28 7.30 3.51
CA ILE A 635 -3.38 6.38 2.80
C ILE A 635 -4.10 5.08 2.45
N ARG A 636 -4.86 4.50 3.37
CA ARG A 636 -5.64 3.28 3.13
C ARG A 636 -6.65 3.45 2.01
N ALA A 637 -7.32 4.60 1.94
CA ALA A 637 -8.33 4.88 0.94
C ALA A 637 -7.76 4.94 -0.50
N GLN A 638 -6.44 4.94 -0.63
CA GLN A 638 -5.76 4.88 -1.92
C GLN A 638 -5.45 3.48 -2.40
N TRP A 639 -5.77 2.45 -1.61
CA TRP A 639 -5.52 1.06 -1.97
C TRP A 639 -6.83 0.31 -2.23
N ARG A 640 -6.79 -0.67 -3.13
CA ARG A 640 -7.82 -1.69 -3.42
C ARG A 640 -7.18 -3.07 -3.36
N GLY A 641 -8.02 -4.10 -3.33
CA GLY A 641 -7.61 -5.50 -3.27
C GLY A 641 -7.39 -5.99 -1.83
N ASN A 642 -6.51 -6.98 -1.65
CA ASN A 642 -6.17 -7.50 -0.32
C ASN A 642 -5.29 -6.50 0.45
N ILE A 643 -5.93 -5.57 1.15
CA ILE A 643 -5.26 -4.58 1.97
C ILE A 643 -4.81 -5.22 3.29
N PRO A 644 -3.53 -5.09 3.71
CA PRO A 644 -3.07 -5.59 5.01
C PRO A 644 -3.95 -5.11 6.17
N ALA A 645 -4.17 -5.95 7.19
CA ALA A 645 -5.03 -5.60 8.33
C ALA A 645 -4.41 -4.50 9.23
N ASP A 646 -3.08 -4.44 9.30
CA ASP A 646 -2.32 -3.63 10.27
C ASP A 646 -1.73 -2.34 9.68
N LEU A 647 -2.35 -1.79 8.62
CA LEU A 647 -1.88 -0.56 7.98
C LEU A 647 -1.58 0.55 8.98
N GLY A 648 -0.29 0.90 9.12
CA GLY A 648 0.15 2.05 9.90
C GLY A 648 -0.03 1.93 11.41
N ASN A 649 -0.24 0.74 11.99
CA ASN A 649 -0.46 0.60 13.44
C ASN A 649 0.68 1.19 14.30
N GLY A 650 1.94 1.17 13.81
CA GLY A 650 3.11 1.74 14.50
C GLY A 650 3.59 3.12 14.01
N THR A 651 2.98 3.70 12.97
CA THR A 651 3.51 4.90 12.33
C THR A 651 2.94 6.18 12.95
N THR A 652 3.81 7.00 13.53
CA THR A 652 3.54 8.40 13.86
C THR A 652 4.00 9.30 12.72
N PHE A 653 3.10 10.12 12.19
CA PHE A 653 3.44 11.08 11.14
C PHE A 653 3.92 12.38 11.79
N ASP A 654 5.16 12.76 11.53
CA ASP A 654 5.63 14.11 11.88
C ASP A 654 4.94 15.13 10.96
N ALA A 655 4.79 16.37 11.42
CA ALA A 655 3.99 17.39 10.74
C ALA A 655 4.52 17.79 9.35
N SER A 656 5.71 17.30 8.95
CA SER A 656 6.21 17.31 7.57
C SER A 656 5.48 16.25 6.72
N ARG A 657 4.23 16.59 6.41
CA ARG A 657 3.19 15.80 5.76
C ARG A 657 3.53 15.45 4.31
N GLN A 658 4.30 14.40 4.11
CA GLN A 658 4.43 13.79 2.80
C GLN A 658 3.27 12.83 2.59
N THR A 659 2.63 12.97 1.44
CA THR A 659 1.49 12.15 1.08
C THR A 659 1.69 11.56 -0.32
N PRO A 660 1.02 10.45 -0.62
CA PRO A 660 1.11 9.71 -1.88
C PRO A 660 1.06 10.49 -3.21
N TRP A 661 1.70 9.85 -4.19
CA TRP A 661 1.44 9.79 -5.63
C TRP A 661 0.55 10.87 -6.25
N LEU A 662 1.20 11.81 -6.94
CA LEU A 662 0.60 12.59 -7.99
C LEU A 662 1.42 12.45 -9.26
N VAL A 663 0.73 12.10 -10.35
CA VAL A 663 1.31 11.86 -11.67
C VAL A 663 1.24 13.18 -12.42
N GLU A 664 2.40 13.77 -12.73
CA GLU A 664 2.50 15.08 -13.36
C GLU A 664 2.72 14.93 -14.86
N ASN A 665 1.87 15.58 -15.67
CA ASN A 665 2.10 15.68 -17.10
C ASN A 665 3.17 16.75 -17.37
N HIS A 666 4.44 16.33 -17.40
CA HIS A 666 5.54 17.19 -17.83
C HIS A 666 5.93 16.86 -19.28
N GLN A 667 5.96 17.89 -20.13
CA GLN A 667 6.82 17.91 -21.32
C GLN A 667 8.11 18.62 -20.91
N PRO A 668 9.30 18.05 -21.10
CA PRO A 668 10.54 18.75 -20.81
C PRO A 668 10.76 19.80 -21.91
N THR A 669 10.39 21.05 -21.64
CA THR A 669 11.01 22.18 -22.35
C THR A 669 12.37 22.41 -21.70
N GLY A 670 13.44 22.42 -22.51
CA GLY A 670 14.82 22.50 -22.04
C GLY A 670 15.04 23.61 -21.02
N LEU A 671 15.84 23.30 -19.99
CA LEU A 671 16.15 24.08 -18.79
C LEU A 671 15.09 23.97 -17.68
N LEU A 672 15.50 23.34 -16.57
CA LEU A 672 14.79 23.23 -15.29
C LEU A 672 14.62 24.62 -14.65
N THR A 673 13.79 25.48 -15.23
CA THR A 673 13.29 26.70 -14.59
C THR A 673 11.79 26.55 -14.42
N VAL A 674 11.40 26.07 -13.25
CA VAL A 674 10.04 25.91 -12.70
C VAL A 674 8.94 26.70 -13.44
N PRO A 675 8.04 26.05 -14.21
CA PRO A 675 6.72 26.61 -14.50
C PRO A 675 5.59 25.54 -14.44
N PRO A 676 4.30 25.93 -14.57
CA PRO A 676 3.24 25.55 -13.64
C PRO A 676 2.88 24.06 -13.69
N TYR A 677 2.85 23.46 -12.51
CA TYR A 677 2.38 22.10 -12.26
C TYR A 677 0.96 21.89 -12.82
N ARG A 678 0.65 20.69 -13.33
CA ARG A 678 -0.73 20.22 -13.53
C ARG A 678 -0.94 19.02 -12.64
N VAL A 679 -1.42 19.31 -11.44
CA VAL A 679 -1.83 18.35 -10.42
C VAL A 679 -3.26 17.94 -10.75
N SER A 680 -3.46 17.03 -11.70
CA SER A 680 -4.81 16.48 -11.90
C SER A 680 -4.95 15.23 -11.01
N PRO A 681 -5.98 15.18 -10.19
CA PRO A 681 -6.50 13.85 -9.83
C PRO A 681 -7.96 13.66 -10.27
N THR A 682 -8.32 13.50 -11.56
CA THR A 682 -9.70 13.58 -12.17
C THR A 682 -10.98 13.51 -11.27
N VAL A 683 -12.10 14.08 -11.70
CA VAL A 683 -13.42 14.06 -10.99
C VAL A 683 -13.82 12.67 -10.47
N GLU A 684 -13.40 11.60 -11.16
CA GLU A 684 -13.62 10.20 -10.77
C GLU A 684 -12.91 9.79 -9.47
N PHE A 685 -11.82 10.45 -9.07
CA PHE A 685 -11.10 10.25 -7.81
C PHE A 685 -11.96 10.62 -6.60
N HIS A 686 -12.68 11.72 -6.70
CA HIS A 686 -13.54 12.17 -5.61
C HIS A 686 -14.71 11.21 -5.35
N ASP A 687 -15.29 10.63 -6.40
CA ASP A 687 -16.46 9.78 -6.29
C ASP A 687 -16.10 8.30 -6.03
N LYS A 688 -14.88 7.85 -6.38
CA LYS A 688 -14.44 6.44 -6.24
C LYS A 688 -13.57 6.13 -5.01
N ILE A 689 -12.98 7.13 -4.33
CA ILE A 689 -12.29 6.91 -3.03
C ILE A 689 -13.26 6.31 -1.98
N VAL A 690 -14.54 6.61 -2.14
CA VAL A 690 -15.63 6.30 -1.22
C VAL A 690 -16.28 4.92 -1.50
N ILE A 691 -16.06 4.35 -2.70
CA ILE A 691 -16.72 3.13 -3.19
C ILE A 691 -15.80 1.90 -3.10
N VAL A 692 -14.64 2.01 -2.45
CA VAL A 692 -13.79 0.82 -2.21
C VAL A 692 -14.49 -0.05 -1.16
N ASN A 693 -15.10 -1.12 -1.68
CA ASN A 693 -16.12 -2.02 -1.10
C ASN A 693 -15.87 -2.53 0.35
N PRO A 694 -16.96 -2.87 1.07
CA PRO A 694 -16.99 -3.43 2.44
C PRO A 694 -16.19 -4.72 2.66
#